data_AF-A0A1G2XSQ2-F1
#
_entry.id   AF-A0A1G2XSQ2-F1
#
_cell.length_a   1.000
_cell.length_b   1.000
_cell.length_c   1.000
_cell.angle_alpha   90.00
_cell.angle_beta   90.00
_cell.angle_gamma   90.00
#
_symmetry.space_group_name_H-M   'P 1'
#
loop_
_entity.id
_entity.type
_entity.pdbx_description
1 polymer ?
#
loop_
_entity_poly.entity_id
_entity_poly.type
_entity_poly.pdbx_seq_one_letter_code
_entity_poly.pdbx_strand_id
1 'polypeptide(L)'
;MAMEKVFEKNHWGNFLSFLFILIFFSVCSNAAEIYVFPQTQEQIQSGHLQVSTQGVTVMYPNIQAAIDAAVDGDIIYLAPARWKGEGNRDLDFKGKAITVSGFDPNNPDIVATTIIDCNGTQTEPHRGFYFHSGEDANSVLSGITITNGYGPETDIYGSGYLYSVGGAVLCKQSSPTISSCIFTNNSAVYGGAVLCVDSNTIFNHCTFKFNSTITNKDYGSGIRYQNSSLSQTYSSIIDCTFTDNNNGSAIFIYGSRDKSNYLIKNCVIERTTSNFSYFGVGGIYCGGGNIAVENCRIESNQYFGVRGEYGTANISNCQIKDNCTIGLQGSAGIYNTGRCRMRVKNSTVIGNKGKGIIGCEEVKNCFIGYNSENGIEICQKILNSKTIGNGGIGITNPMQVLNCIIAKNKKQGIRYVYNNAILANCTVVENDSVGVDISSGSSKIVNCIVRDNFGEQIKGATSSTKITYTNSYTSSYSDLYVPFSGVGNINEEPKFVSEKDYHLLPDSLCIDAGTNDANFISEPNDIEGSARIIDGDSNGIETADMGAYEYNPNEPVIAVWADRIVCLKNAGNQTQGNLYIKNAGADILGYEIISDENWLMIDNPAGTSAGEVQDINVSINADNLELGDYYCRVKIYSDDAVNNPQELWLQVHIGTLWNVPMDVNTIQAAIDAASNFDYVCVMDGNYTGPGNRDITFGGKNLVLYSESGNPENCIIDCERLSKAFNFINGETEAVLNAISIINTNGEAVVCDACSSPFITNCIFSSGPHGVYVKNFSSVKITKCKFLNLFNDVIFSSMGYRKIDIRDCIFPEERYRSAISISNGDNFSLKNCDIKNTSNEGISCWFTKEIIIENISVRNCKGGGICLYEIGEVKISNTEVLNNKCQSGTPRAGIGLYGVVKGRISNCIISSNGLNSNRAGIFVSVASILPTSGKPNLLVQNSLIIANDYGCYVSGYSYDQIQFENCTFTNNRKYLMSYNQTPNVSFKNCILWDENLIYQEADPVILDVSYSTVRGGWEGIGNIDVDPKFVEPGYWDANNTASDANDDFWVEGDYHLMSEGWRWDALTNEWTYDRETSRCIDAGSPGCSLDKELLFVPDDPTNEWGENLRIDMGCYGGTAEASIPPYGWALLGDMDNSGRVNFEDYAYLTDFYGMQEEKLDGDLNRDGIVDFDDMILLAADWLKKTDWAPRK
;
A
#
# COMPACT_ATOMS: atom_id res chain seq x y z
N MET A 1 -6.85 45.03 15.15
CA MET A 1 -5.78 46.03 15.36
C MET A 1 -5.92 47.15 14.34
N ALA A 2 -6.50 48.29 14.75
CA ALA A 2 -6.39 49.63 14.16
C ALA A 2 -7.46 50.54 14.83
N MET A 3 -7.43 50.67 16.15
CA MET A 3 -8.36 51.56 16.87
C MET A 3 -7.77 52.13 18.17
N GLU A 4 -6.48 52.49 18.15
CA GLU A 4 -5.83 53.26 19.22
C GLU A 4 -4.94 54.33 18.58
N LYS A 5 -5.53 55.48 18.18
CA LYS A 5 -4.78 56.75 17.97
C LYS A 5 -5.64 57.98 17.64
N VAL A 6 -6.80 58.15 18.28
CA VAL A 6 -7.52 59.44 18.22
C VAL A 6 -8.14 59.78 19.59
N PHE A 7 -7.30 60.06 20.57
CA PHE A 7 -7.72 60.84 21.76
C PHE A 7 -6.53 61.67 22.23
N GLU A 8 -6.38 62.87 21.68
CA GLU A 8 -5.71 63.99 22.37
C GLU A 8 -5.96 65.31 21.63
N LYS A 9 -6.93 66.10 22.13
CA LYS A 9 -6.89 67.57 22.34
C LYS A 9 -8.30 68.17 22.43
N ASN A 10 -8.69 68.51 23.66
CA ASN A 10 -9.29 69.79 24.05
C ASN A 10 -10.34 70.46 23.12
N HIS A 11 -11.64 70.41 23.47
CA HIS A 11 -12.31 71.41 24.32
C HIS A 11 -13.84 71.23 24.27
N TRP A 12 -14.47 71.67 25.36
CA TRP A 12 -15.88 71.58 25.67
C TRP A 12 -16.77 72.25 24.61
N GLY A 13 -17.72 71.48 24.09
CA GLY A 13 -18.78 72.00 23.24
C GLY A 13 -19.59 70.87 22.62
N ASN A 14 -20.45 70.23 23.42
CA ASN A 14 -21.76 69.64 23.02
C ASN A 14 -22.24 68.56 24.01
N PHE A 15 -22.46 68.95 25.27
CA PHE A 15 -23.18 68.09 26.23
C PHE A 15 -24.68 67.98 25.89
N LEU A 16 -25.23 68.90 25.08
CA LEU A 16 -26.61 68.84 24.59
C LEU A 16 -26.80 67.99 23.33
N SER A 17 -25.76 67.81 22.50
CA SER A 17 -25.84 66.92 21.33
C SER A 17 -25.64 65.45 21.72
N PHE A 18 -24.88 65.18 22.78
CA PHE A 18 -24.74 63.82 23.33
C PHE A 18 -26.01 63.35 24.06
N LEU A 19 -26.75 64.25 24.71
CA LEU A 19 -28.03 63.91 25.34
C LEU A 19 -29.16 63.72 24.32
N PHE A 20 -29.13 64.44 23.19
CA PHE A 20 -30.06 64.18 22.08
C PHE A 20 -29.75 62.88 21.33
N ILE A 21 -28.47 62.49 21.22
CA ILE A 21 -28.06 61.22 20.60
C ILE A 21 -28.33 60.02 21.52
N LEU A 22 -28.17 60.15 22.85
CA LEU A 22 -28.55 59.09 23.80
C LEU A 22 -30.07 58.91 23.94
N ILE A 23 -30.87 59.97 23.73
CA ILE A 23 -32.34 59.86 23.73
C ILE A 23 -32.88 59.40 22.37
N PHE A 24 -32.18 59.65 21.25
CA PHE A 24 -32.54 59.07 19.95
C PHE A 24 -32.06 57.61 19.77
N PHE A 25 -30.98 57.19 20.43
CA PHE A 25 -30.58 55.77 20.49
C PHE A 25 -31.35 54.95 21.54
N SER A 26 -32.15 55.58 22.40
CA SER A 26 -33.00 54.89 23.38
C SER A 26 -34.39 54.52 22.84
N VAL A 27 -34.70 54.82 21.56
CA VAL A 27 -35.99 54.49 20.94
C VAL A 27 -35.80 53.97 19.51
N CYS A 28 -35.00 52.92 19.34
CA CYS A 28 -35.04 52.03 18.18
C CYS A 28 -34.82 50.59 18.67
N SER A 29 -35.94 49.85 18.76
CA SER A 29 -36.15 48.42 19.02
C SER A 29 -35.28 47.75 20.10
N ASN A 30 -35.78 47.71 21.33
CA ASN A 30 -35.52 46.53 22.17
C ASN A 30 -36.15 45.34 21.43
N ALA A 31 -35.33 44.43 20.89
CA ALA A 31 -35.81 43.13 20.45
C ALA A 31 -36.55 42.46 21.60
N ALA A 32 -37.83 42.13 21.39
CA ALA A 32 -38.62 41.43 22.38
C ALA A 32 -38.39 39.92 22.27
N GLU A 33 -38.22 39.26 23.42
CA GLU A 33 -38.26 37.80 23.51
C GLU A 33 -39.72 37.36 23.73
N ILE A 34 -40.25 36.61 22.77
CA ILE A 34 -41.63 36.12 22.75
C ILE A 34 -41.60 34.61 23.02
N TYR A 35 -42.23 34.17 24.10
CA TYR A 35 -42.28 32.75 24.47
C TYR A 35 -43.64 32.14 24.11
N VAL A 36 -43.64 31.07 23.30
CA VAL A 36 -44.85 30.38 22.85
C VAL A 36 -44.92 28.98 23.48
N PHE A 37 -46.01 28.68 24.17
CA PHE A 37 -46.26 27.39 24.84
C PHE A 37 -47.49 26.67 24.26
N PRO A 38 -47.50 25.33 24.22
CA PRO A 38 -48.64 24.56 23.74
C PRO A 38 -49.88 24.80 24.63
N GLN A 39 -51.03 25.09 24.01
CA GLN A 39 -52.29 25.31 24.74
C GLN A 39 -53.04 24.01 25.01
N THR A 40 -53.68 23.88 26.17
CA THR A 40 -54.61 22.77 26.46
C THR A 40 -55.96 22.98 25.75
N GLN A 41 -56.73 21.91 25.52
CA GLN A 41 -58.07 21.98 24.93
C GLN A 41 -59.02 22.95 25.68
N GLU A 42 -58.85 23.13 27.00
CA GLU A 42 -59.61 24.09 27.82
C GLU A 42 -59.18 25.56 27.61
N GLN A 43 -57.90 25.81 27.30
CA GLN A 43 -57.38 27.16 27.05
C GLN A 43 -57.82 27.69 25.67
N ILE A 44 -57.94 26.81 24.67
CA ILE A 44 -58.42 27.16 23.32
C ILE A 44 -59.90 27.59 23.32
N GLN A 45 -60.71 27.05 24.24
CA GLN A 45 -62.16 27.36 24.32
C GLN A 45 -62.51 28.60 25.15
N SER A 46 -61.61 29.10 26.00
CA SER A 46 -61.91 30.17 26.97
C SER A 46 -61.43 31.57 26.56
N GLY A 47 -60.55 31.72 25.56
CA GLY A 47 -60.13 33.03 25.05
C GLY A 47 -59.42 33.95 26.06
N HIS A 48 -59.02 33.44 27.24
CA HIS A 48 -58.41 34.24 28.29
C HIS A 48 -56.88 34.19 28.23
N LEU A 49 -56.27 35.31 27.85
CA LEU A 49 -54.84 35.59 28.03
C LEU A 49 -54.53 35.63 29.55
N GLN A 50 -53.71 34.70 30.04
CA GLN A 50 -53.20 34.76 31.42
C GLN A 50 -51.91 35.59 31.46
N VAL A 51 -51.89 36.61 32.32
CA VAL A 51 -50.71 37.43 32.62
C VAL A 51 -50.08 36.88 33.91
N SER A 52 -48.81 36.47 33.84
CA SER A 52 -48.00 36.16 35.03
C SER A 52 -47.37 37.45 35.58
N THR A 53 -47.24 37.55 36.90
CA THR A 53 -46.87 38.78 37.62
C THR A 53 -45.36 39.06 37.72
N GLN A 54 -44.53 38.49 36.84
CA GLN A 54 -43.11 38.87 36.71
C GLN A 54 -42.68 38.86 35.24
N GLY A 55 -42.63 40.04 34.60
CA GLY A 55 -42.18 40.22 33.21
C GLY A 55 -43.25 39.83 32.18
N VAL A 56 -43.47 40.69 31.19
CA VAL A 56 -44.60 40.57 30.24
C VAL A 56 -44.35 39.41 29.26
N THR A 57 -44.77 38.20 29.61
CA THR A 57 -44.92 37.09 28.65
C THR A 57 -46.27 37.21 27.97
N VAL A 58 -46.30 37.67 26.71
CA VAL A 58 -47.52 37.64 25.89
C VAL A 58 -47.72 36.22 25.37
N MET A 59 -48.79 35.55 25.80
CA MET A 59 -49.13 34.19 25.35
C MET A 59 -49.90 34.26 24.03
N TYR A 60 -49.28 33.79 22.95
CA TYR A 60 -49.94 33.69 21.64
C TYR A 60 -50.67 32.35 21.48
N PRO A 61 -51.82 32.32 20.78
CA PRO A 61 -52.60 31.09 20.59
C PRO A 61 -51.92 30.05 19.69
N ASN A 62 -51.02 30.49 18.81
CA ASN A 62 -50.25 29.63 17.91
C ASN A 62 -48.99 30.39 17.43
N ILE A 63 -48.11 29.69 16.72
CA ILE A 63 -46.82 30.23 16.26
C ILE A 63 -47.02 31.39 15.28
N GLN A 64 -47.96 31.28 14.33
CA GLN A 64 -48.21 32.35 13.35
C GLN A 64 -48.70 33.63 14.03
N ALA A 65 -49.51 33.54 15.08
CA ALA A 65 -49.96 34.71 15.83
C ALA A 65 -48.80 35.43 16.54
N ALA A 66 -47.80 34.68 17.01
CA ALA A 66 -46.57 35.26 17.55
C ALA A 66 -45.75 35.96 16.45
N ILE A 67 -45.59 35.31 15.29
CA ILE A 67 -44.92 35.91 14.11
C ILE A 67 -45.63 37.17 13.66
N ASP A 68 -46.96 37.18 13.64
CA ASP A 68 -47.77 38.32 13.21
C ASP A 68 -47.59 39.54 14.11
N ALA A 69 -47.40 39.32 15.41
CA ALA A 69 -47.19 40.38 16.40
C ALA A 69 -45.73 40.84 16.52
N ALA A 70 -44.76 39.99 16.17
CA ALA A 70 -43.34 40.32 16.20
C ALA A 70 -43.00 41.44 15.21
N VAL A 71 -41.96 42.23 15.52
CA VAL A 71 -41.36 43.21 14.62
C VAL A 71 -39.90 42.84 14.35
N ASP A 72 -39.28 43.44 13.33
CA ASP A 72 -37.88 43.18 12.97
C ASP A 72 -36.95 43.27 14.20
N GLY A 73 -36.09 42.27 14.36
CA GLY A 73 -35.18 42.10 15.50
C GLY A 73 -35.71 41.18 16.61
N ASP A 74 -37.02 40.93 16.70
CA ASP A 74 -37.60 40.08 17.75
C ASP A 74 -37.19 38.59 17.64
N ILE A 75 -37.20 37.91 18.78
CA ILE A 75 -36.92 36.47 18.88
C ILE A 75 -38.14 35.75 19.46
N ILE A 76 -38.62 34.75 18.74
CA ILE A 76 -39.75 33.91 19.13
C ILE A 76 -39.20 32.54 19.56
N TYR A 77 -39.38 32.21 20.84
CA TYR A 77 -38.97 30.97 21.45
C TYR A 77 -40.12 29.98 21.60
N LEU A 78 -39.95 28.78 21.05
CA LEU A 78 -40.92 27.69 21.13
C LEU A 78 -40.55 26.72 22.25
N ALA A 79 -41.54 26.42 23.10
CA ALA A 79 -41.40 25.37 24.10
C ALA A 79 -41.30 23.97 23.46
N PRO A 80 -40.51 23.04 24.06
CA PRO A 80 -40.45 21.64 23.65
C PRO A 80 -41.84 21.00 23.67
N ALA A 81 -42.39 20.78 22.48
CA ALA A 81 -43.72 20.26 22.27
C ALA A 81 -43.90 19.82 20.82
N ARG A 82 -44.97 19.07 20.56
CA ARG A 82 -45.41 18.73 19.21
C ARG A 82 -46.50 19.69 18.75
N TRP A 83 -46.12 20.67 17.94
CA TRP A 83 -46.97 21.71 17.37
C TRP A 83 -47.70 21.17 16.12
N LYS A 84 -49.03 21.26 16.12
CA LYS A 84 -49.92 20.74 15.05
C LYS A 84 -51.08 21.70 14.80
N GLY A 85 -51.76 21.50 13.67
CA GLY A 85 -53.00 22.21 13.33
C GLY A 85 -52.76 23.62 12.80
N GLU A 86 -53.86 24.31 12.53
CA GLU A 86 -53.87 25.67 11.94
C GLU A 86 -53.06 26.68 12.79
N GLY A 87 -52.26 27.51 12.13
CA GLY A 87 -51.39 28.51 12.77
C GLY A 87 -50.08 27.96 13.35
N ASN A 88 -49.83 26.65 13.26
CA ASN A 88 -48.57 26.00 13.67
C ASN A 88 -47.84 25.31 12.51
N ARG A 89 -48.37 25.42 11.29
CA ARG A 89 -47.86 24.90 10.02
C ARG A 89 -48.13 25.94 8.93
N ASP A 90 -47.48 25.80 7.79
CA ASP A 90 -47.51 26.76 6.68
C ASP A 90 -47.13 28.19 7.14
N LEU A 91 -46.15 28.28 8.05
CA LEU A 91 -45.76 29.52 8.72
C LEU A 91 -45.06 30.49 7.77
N ASP A 92 -45.48 31.75 7.79
CA ASP A 92 -44.98 32.84 6.93
C ASP A 92 -44.41 33.97 7.78
N PHE A 93 -43.15 34.33 7.52
CA PHE A 93 -42.43 35.43 8.20
C PHE A 93 -42.88 36.81 7.74
N LYS A 94 -43.62 36.91 6.62
CA LYS A 94 -44.16 38.15 6.05
C LYS A 94 -43.08 39.19 5.77
N GLY A 95 -41.88 38.75 5.38
CA GLY A 95 -40.75 39.61 5.06
C GLY A 95 -40.01 40.17 6.27
N LYS A 96 -40.34 39.72 7.49
CA LYS A 96 -39.75 40.23 8.74
C LYS A 96 -38.38 39.64 9.03
N ALA A 97 -37.47 40.48 9.50
CA ALA A 97 -36.13 40.09 9.98
C ALA A 97 -36.20 39.65 11.46
N ILE A 98 -36.85 38.52 11.72
CA ILE A 98 -37.06 37.95 13.07
C ILE A 98 -36.38 36.59 13.22
N THR A 99 -36.19 36.15 14.46
CA THR A 99 -35.73 34.78 14.75
C THR A 99 -36.88 33.93 15.30
N VAL A 100 -37.10 32.74 14.75
CA VAL A 100 -37.96 31.70 15.34
C VAL A 100 -37.07 30.54 15.78
N SER A 101 -37.01 30.27 17.08
CA SER A 101 -36.08 29.31 17.70
C SER A 101 -36.76 28.36 18.69
N GLY A 102 -36.24 27.15 18.87
CA GLY A 102 -36.46 26.37 20.10
C GLY A 102 -35.79 27.03 21.32
N PHE A 103 -36.15 26.63 22.55
CA PHE A 103 -35.56 27.21 23.77
C PHE A 103 -34.05 27.07 23.89
N ASP A 104 -33.51 25.97 23.38
CA ASP A 104 -32.07 25.73 23.37
C ASP A 104 -31.70 25.08 22.03
N PRO A 105 -31.32 25.88 21.02
CA PRO A 105 -30.99 25.37 19.70
C PRO A 105 -29.68 24.56 19.66
N ASN A 106 -28.87 24.58 20.72
CA ASN A 106 -27.61 23.84 20.81
C ASN A 106 -27.75 22.50 21.54
N ASN A 107 -28.88 22.26 22.22
CA ASN A 107 -29.15 21.00 22.90
C ASN A 107 -29.95 20.05 22.00
N PRO A 108 -29.36 18.95 21.51
CA PRO A 108 -30.01 18.06 20.55
C PRO A 108 -31.30 17.41 21.09
N ASP A 109 -31.41 17.17 22.40
CA ASP A 109 -32.62 16.62 23.02
C ASP A 109 -33.79 17.62 22.98
N ILE A 110 -33.48 18.90 23.16
CA ILE A 110 -34.46 19.99 23.09
C ILE A 110 -34.90 20.22 21.65
N VAL A 111 -33.95 20.22 20.70
CA VAL A 111 -34.26 20.33 19.27
C VAL A 111 -35.13 19.16 18.80
N ALA A 112 -34.81 17.93 19.21
CA ALA A 112 -35.55 16.72 18.84
C ALA A 112 -36.99 16.69 19.39
N THR A 113 -37.25 17.40 20.50
CA THR A 113 -38.58 17.46 21.14
C THR A 113 -39.39 18.71 20.81
N THR A 114 -38.77 19.74 20.22
CA THR A 114 -39.44 20.93 19.67
C THR A 114 -39.87 20.66 18.23
N ILE A 115 -41.05 20.07 18.03
CA ILE A 115 -41.47 19.48 16.76
C ILE A 115 -42.61 20.29 16.12
N ILE A 116 -42.41 20.77 14.90
CA ILE A 116 -43.48 21.20 13.99
C ILE A 116 -43.89 20.00 13.14
N ASP A 117 -45.09 19.48 13.39
CA ASP A 117 -45.67 18.35 12.68
C ASP A 117 -46.75 18.84 11.70
N CYS A 118 -46.38 18.91 10.42
CA CYS A 118 -47.19 19.52 9.38
C CYS A 118 -48.48 18.72 9.11
N ASN A 119 -48.47 17.41 9.40
CA ASN A 119 -49.53 16.47 9.02
C ASN A 119 -49.94 16.59 7.54
N GLY A 120 -48.97 16.85 6.66
CA GLY A 120 -49.18 16.97 5.22
C GLY A 120 -49.44 15.61 4.59
N THR A 121 -50.40 15.55 3.67
CA THR A 121 -50.72 14.35 2.89
C THR A 121 -50.98 14.71 1.43
N GLN A 122 -51.12 13.69 0.57
CA GLN A 122 -51.48 13.89 -0.83
C GLN A 122 -52.80 14.65 -1.02
N THR A 123 -53.79 14.40 -0.16
CA THR A 123 -55.10 15.03 -0.23
C THR A 123 -55.17 16.38 0.50
N GLU A 124 -54.26 16.62 1.43
CA GLU A 124 -54.18 17.84 2.25
C GLU A 124 -52.71 18.22 2.45
N PRO A 125 -52.06 18.82 1.43
CA PRO A 125 -50.63 19.13 1.48
C PRO A 125 -50.34 20.29 2.41
N HIS A 126 -49.34 20.12 3.29
CA HIS A 126 -48.89 21.11 4.26
C HIS A 126 -47.38 21.09 4.40
N ARG A 127 -46.79 22.24 4.73
CA ARG A 127 -45.36 22.39 5.05
C ARG A 127 -45.16 23.06 6.41
N GLY A 128 -43.92 23.16 6.86
CA GLY A 128 -43.57 23.87 8.10
C GLY A 128 -43.53 25.37 7.88
N PHE A 129 -42.65 25.82 6.97
CA PHE A 129 -42.41 27.25 6.71
C PHE A 129 -42.45 27.58 5.21
N TYR A 130 -42.86 28.81 4.90
CA TYR A 130 -42.84 29.37 3.56
C TYR A 130 -42.24 30.78 3.59
N PHE A 131 -41.03 30.93 3.06
CA PHE A 131 -40.34 32.21 2.90
C PHE A 131 -40.54 32.71 1.47
N HIS A 132 -41.27 33.81 1.31
CA HIS A 132 -41.67 34.29 -0.02
C HIS A 132 -41.91 35.79 -0.14
N SER A 133 -41.60 36.56 0.91
CA SER A 133 -41.90 37.99 0.99
C SER A 133 -40.61 38.84 0.98
N GLY A 134 -39.49 38.28 0.52
CA GLY A 134 -38.20 38.96 0.45
C GLY A 134 -37.37 38.89 1.73
N GLU A 135 -37.61 37.88 2.57
CA GLU A 135 -36.82 37.60 3.77
C GLU A 135 -35.32 37.51 3.42
N ASP A 136 -34.47 38.09 4.25
CA ASP A 136 -33.01 38.08 4.08
C ASP A 136 -32.34 37.21 5.15
N ALA A 137 -31.00 37.25 5.22
CA ALA A 137 -30.23 36.41 6.14
C ALA A 137 -30.52 36.70 7.63
N ASN A 138 -31.18 37.82 7.96
CA ASN A 138 -31.61 38.16 9.32
C ASN A 138 -32.97 37.54 9.69
N SER A 139 -33.68 36.94 8.72
CA SER A 139 -34.82 36.06 9.01
C SER A 139 -34.29 34.67 9.35
N VAL A 140 -34.29 34.33 10.63
CA VAL A 140 -33.62 33.15 11.17
C VAL A 140 -34.62 32.10 11.64
N LEU A 141 -34.42 30.86 11.20
CA LEU A 141 -35.06 29.66 11.76
C LEU A 141 -34.00 28.83 12.48
N SER A 142 -34.21 28.50 13.76
CA SER A 142 -33.22 27.79 14.56
C SER A 142 -33.77 26.71 15.49
N GLY A 143 -33.04 25.61 15.69
CA GLY A 143 -33.27 24.70 16.83
C GLY A 143 -34.61 23.97 16.88
N ILE A 144 -35.20 23.66 15.71
CA ILE A 144 -36.54 23.07 15.62
C ILE A 144 -36.51 21.82 14.72
N THR A 145 -37.29 20.80 15.10
CA THR A 145 -37.58 19.62 14.28
C THR A 145 -38.82 19.85 13.41
N ILE A 146 -38.74 19.63 12.10
CA ILE A 146 -39.87 19.71 11.17
C ILE A 146 -40.12 18.35 10.52
N THR A 147 -41.35 17.85 10.65
CA THR A 147 -41.73 16.51 10.19
C THR A 147 -43.07 16.46 9.47
N ASN A 148 -43.25 15.39 8.69
CA ASN A 148 -44.51 15.06 7.98
C ASN A 148 -44.98 16.17 7.04
N GLY A 149 -44.06 16.95 6.48
CA GLY A 149 -44.34 17.89 5.41
C GLY A 149 -44.61 17.17 4.08
N TYR A 150 -45.58 17.65 3.30
CA TYR A 150 -45.96 17.07 2.01
C TYR A 150 -46.12 18.13 0.92
N GLY A 151 -45.28 18.07 -0.12
CA GLY A 151 -45.34 18.92 -1.31
C GLY A 151 -45.86 18.19 -2.56
N PRO A 152 -47.05 18.53 -3.10
CA PRO A 152 -47.72 17.78 -4.17
C PRO A 152 -47.17 18.07 -5.57
N GLU A 153 -47.47 17.23 -6.57
CA GLU A 153 -47.01 17.36 -7.97
C GLU A 153 -47.63 18.54 -8.72
N THR A 154 -48.83 18.95 -8.34
CA THR A 154 -49.49 20.15 -8.87
C THR A 154 -49.81 21.09 -7.72
N ASP A 155 -49.39 22.34 -7.87
CA ASP A 155 -49.67 23.40 -6.92
C ASP A 155 -51.19 23.63 -6.86
N ILE A 156 -51.82 23.42 -5.69
CA ILE A 156 -53.25 23.64 -5.48
C ILE A 156 -53.62 25.14 -5.63
N TYR A 157 -52.63 26.03 -5.77
CA TYR A 157 -52.79 27.48 -5.87
C TYR A 157 -52.79 28.07 -7.31
N GLY A 158 -52.91 27.26 -8.36
CA GLY A 158 -53.37 27.74 -9.68
C GLY A 158 -52.45 28.70 -10.46
N SER A 159 -51.14 28.71 -10.20
CA SER A 159 -50.19 29.70 -10.74
C SER A 159 -49.62 29.41 -12.16
N GLY A 160 -50.05 28.34 -12.84
CA GLY A 160 -49.70 28.08 -14.25
C GLY A 160 -48.23 27.74 -14.55
N TYR A 161 -47.33 27.79 -13.57
CA TYR A 161 -45.94 27.31 -13.64
C TYR A 161 -45.72 26.15 -12.66
N LEU A 162 -45.49 24.95 -13.19
CA LEU A 162 -45.59 23.63 -12.52
C LEU A 162 -44.42 23.22 -11.59
N TYR A 163 -43.70 24.13 -10.90
CA TYR A 163 -42.35 23.77 -10.38
C TYR A 163 -41.93 24.27 -8.98
N SER A 164 -42.81 24.44 -7.97
CA SER A 164 -42.37 25.00 -6.67
C SER A 164 -43.03 24.39 -5.42
N VAL A 165 -42.60 23.19 -5.00
CA VAL A 165 -43.08 22.54 -3.77
C VAL A 165 -41.95 21.90 -2.95
N GLY A 166 -41.58 22.47 -1.80
CA GLY A 166 -40.73 21.82 -0.79
C GLY A 166 -41.56 21.18 0.33
N GLY A 167 -41.11 20.05 0.89
CA GLY A 167 -41.91 19.27 1.84
C GLY A 167 -42.04 19.95 3.21
N ALA A 168 -40.91 20.33 3.80
CA ALA A 168 -40.84 21.03 5.08
C ALA A 168 -40.76 22.55 4.89
N VAL A 169 -39.91 23.02 3.97
CA VAL A 169 -39.65 24.45 3.76
C VAL A 169 -39.59 24.77 2.28
N LEU A 170 -40.21 25.88 1.91
CA LEU A 170 -40.07 26.50 0.59
C LEU A 170 -39.50 27.91 0.75
N CYS A 171 -38.37 28.18 0.11
CA CYS A 171 -37.81 29.52 -0.05
C CYS A 171 -38.01 29.96 -1.51
N LYS A 172 -38.67 31.10 -1.73
CA LYS A 172 -38.93 31.65 -3.06
C LYS A 172 -38.57 33.14 -3.08
N GLN A 173 -37.51 33.49 -3.80
CA GLN A 173 -36.98 34.86 -3.84
C GLN A 173 -36.68 35.44 -2.44
N SER A 174 -36.31 34.56 -1.50
CA SER A 174 -36.02 34.87 -0.10
C SER A 174 -34.79 34.10 0.35
N SER A 175 -33.92 34.70 1.15
CA SER A 175 -32.60 34.16 1.52
C SER A 175 -32.43 34.04 3.05
N PRO A 176 -33.29 33.27 3.76
CA PRO A 176 -33.22 33.14 5.21
C PRO A 176 -31.97 32.37 5.69
N THR A 177 -31.66 32.50 6.98
CA THR A 177 -30.68 31.64 7.67
C THR A 177 -31.40 30.54 8.42
N ILE A 178 -31.04 29.29 8.16
CA ILE A 178 -31.61 28.10 8.80
C ILE A 178 -30.47 27.39 9.56
N SER A 179 -30.62 27.23 10.87
CA SER A 179 -29.56 26.72 11.74
C SER A 179 -30.03 25.67 12.74
N SER A 180 -29.21 24.66 13.03
CA SER A 180 -29.49 23.68 14.10
C SER A 180 -30.87 23.02 14.02
N CYS A 181 -31.42 22.86 12.82
CA CYS A 181 -32.74 22.28 12.59
C CYS A 181 -32.66 20.81 12.17
N ILE A 182 -33.69 20.03 12.53
CA ILE A 182 -33.84 18.64 12.09
C ILE A 182 -35.01 18.54 11.12
N PHE A 183 -34.75 18.15 9.88
CA PHE A 183 -35.75 17.85 8.87
C PHE A 183 -35.89 16.34 8.74
N THR A 184 -37.05 15.79 9.16
CA THR A 184 -37.26 14.34 9.15
C THR A 184 -38.60 13.93 8.55
N ASN A 185 -38.64 12.82 7.79
CA ASN A 185 -39.87 12.26 7.21
C ASN A 185 -40.70 13.28 6.41
N ASN A 186 -40.04 14.17 5.67
CA ASN A 186 -40.71 15.10 4.77
C ASN A 186 -40.67 14.56 3.35
N SER A 187 -41.69 14.87 2.56
CA SER A 187 -41.84 14.36 1.21
C SER A 187 -42.34 15.41 0.25
N ALA A 188 -41.72 15.55 -0.91
CA ALA A 188 -42.20 16.47 -1.93
C ALA A 188 -41.77 16.06 -3.33
N VAL A 189 -42.36 16.70 -4.35
CA VAL A 189 -41.88 16.51 -5.72
C VAL A 189 -40.49 17.11 -5.94
N TYR A 190 -40.21 18.27 -5.35
CA TYR A 190 -38.96 19.00 -5.55
C TYR A 190 -38.36 19.40 -4.21
N GLY A 191 -37.26 18.80 -3.74
CA GLY A 191 -36.74 19.14 -2.41
C GLY A 191 -37.57 18.47 -1.31
N GLY A 192 -37.34 17.17 -1.11
CA GLY A 192 -38.12 16.33 -0.18
C GLY A 192 -38.25 16.95 1.20
N ALA A 193 -37.19 17.57 1.71
CA ALA A 193 -37.28 18.51 2.83
C ALA A 193 -37.41 19.96 2.36
N VAL A 194 -36.44 20.48 1.60
CA VAL A 194 -36.35 21.91 1.32
C VAL A 194 -36.17 22.22 -0.16
N LEU A 195 -36.96 23.17 -0.66
CA LEU A 195 -36.79 23.75 -1.98
C LEU A 195 -36.44 25.23 -1.88
N CYS A 196 -35.37 25.63 -2.58
CA CYS A 196 -34.95 27.00 -2.73
C CYS A 196 -35.07 27.42 -4.20
N VAL A 197 -35.90 28.41 -4.48
CA VAL A 197 -36.15 28.95 -5.83
C VAL A 197 -35.71 30.41 -5.88
N ASP A 198 -34.73 30.72 -6.74
CA ASP A 198 -34.13 32.06 -6.85
C ASP A 198 -33.75 32.65 -5.47
N SER A 199 -33.14 31.82 -4.62
CA SER A 199 -32.92 32.06 -3.19
C SER A 199 -31.48 31.74 -2.76
N ASN A 200 -30.90 32.55 -1.86
CA ASN A 200 -29.52 32.40 -1.35
C ASN A 200 -29.51 31.94 0.13
N THR A 201 -30.20 30.85 0.42
CA THR A 201 -30.36 30.33 1.78
C THR A 201 -29.03 29.86 2.36
N ILE A 202 -28.85 30.10 3.66
CA ILE A 202 -27.72 29.58 4.45
C ILE A 202 -28.25 28.46 5.35
N PHE A 203 -27.67 27.27 5.21
CA PHE A 203 -27.86 26.15 6.15
C PHE A 203 -26.61 25.97 6.99
N ASN A 204 -26.78 25.96 8.32
CA ASN A 204 -25.70 25.72 9.27
C ASN A 204 -26.12 24.67 10.30
N HIS A 205 -25.29 23.66 10.56
CA HIS A 205 -25.52 22.70 11.65
C HIS A 205 -26.87 21.94 11.59
N CYS A 206 -27.42 21.75 10.39
CA CYS A 206 -28.74 21.14 10.19
C CYS A 206 -28.64 19.63 9.86
N THR A 207 -29.66 18.87 10.26
CA THR A 207 -29.76 17.42 9.97
C THR A 207 -30.96 17.14 9.06
N PHE A 208 -30.73 16.43 7.96
CA PHE A 208 -31.75 15.98 7.01
C PHE A 208 -31.78 14.47 7.00
N LYS A 209 -32.83 13.85 7.56
CA LYS A 209 -32.96 12.40 7.61
C LYS A 209 -34.30 11.85 7.16
N PHE A 210 -34.31 10.71 6.49
CA PHE A 210 -35.56 10.06 6.04
C PHE A 210 -36.47 10.94 5.17
N ASN A 211 -35.94 11.97 4.51
CA ASN A 211 -36.72 12.79 3.59
C ASN A 211 -36.72 12.13 2.21
N SER A 212 -37.80 12.34 1.45
CA SER A 212 -38.03 11.58 0.22
C SER A 212 -38.57 12.45 -0.90
N THR A 213 -38.19 12.16 -2.14
CA THR A 213 -38.97 12.66 -3.28
C THR A 213 -40.11 11.70 -3.62
N ILE A 214 -41.25 12.25 -4.06
CA ILE A 214 -42.45 11.45 -4.38
C ILE A 214 -42.65 11.18 -5.87
N THR A 215 -41.70 11.56 -6.73
CA THR A 215 -41.82 11.36 -8.19
C THR A 215 -40.81 10.38 -8.74
N ASN A 216 -41.10 9.89 -9.94
CA ASN A 216 -40.21 9.01 -10.69
C ASN A 216 -39.06 9.77 -11.39
N LYS A 217 -38.86 11.05 -11.03
CA LYS A 217 -37.76 11.88 -11.52
C LYS A 217 -36.84 12.18 -10.34
N ASP A 218 -35.62 11.68 -10.46
CA ASP A 218 -34.51 11.80 -9.53
C ASP A 218 -34.18 13.27 -9.17
N TYR A 219 -34.80 13.81 -8.11
CA TYR A 219 -34.63 15.20 -7.65
C TYR A 219 -34.03 15.27 -6.23
N GLY A 220 -33.79 16.46 -5.69
CA GLY A 220 -33.22 16.59 -4.33
C GLY A 220 -34.18 16.06 -3.25
N SER A 221 -33.78 15.02 -2.51
CA SER A 221 -34.50 14.42 -1.38
C SER A 221 -34.31 15.21 -0.09
N GLY A 222 -33.10 15.73 0.15
CA GLY A 222 -32.83 16.70 1.22
C GLY A 222 -33.12 18.12 0.76
N ILE A 223 -32.13 18.75 0.12
CA ILE A 223 -32.22 20.13 -0.38
C ILE A 223 -32.19 20.15 -1.91
N ARG A 224 -33.05 20.99 -2.49
CA ARG A 224 -32.96 21.36 -3.91
C ARG A 224 -32.81 22.86 -4.09
N TYR A 225 -31.82 23.27 -4.88
CA TYR A 225 -31.69 24.63 -5.40
C TYR A 225 -32.15 24.70 -6.86
N GLN A 226 -32.95 25.71 -7.19
CA GLN A 226 -33.43 26.01 -8.54
C GLN A 226 -33.32 27.51 -8.81
N ASN A 227 -32.22 27.93 -9.45
CA ASN A 227 -31.91 29.35 -9.66
C ASN A 227 -31.83 29.68 -11.16
N SER A 228 -32.54 30.73 -11.59
CA SER A 228 -32.78 31.09 -12.99
C SER A 228 -32.17 32.44 -13.43
N SER A 229 -31.62 33.27 -12.52
CA SER A 229 -31.27 34.68 -12.82
C SER A 229 -29.85 35.16 -12.42
N LEU A 230 -29.48 36.34 -12.94
CA LEU A 230 -28.15 36.84 -13.35
C LEU A 230 -27.23 37.43 -12.24
N SER A 231 -27.43 37.08 -10.96
CA SER A 231 -26.75 37.71 -9.81
C SER A 231 -25.55 36.88 -9.28
N GLN A 232 -24.41 37.53 -8.96
CA GLN A 232 -23.25 36.92 -8.29
C GLN A 232 -23.53 36.75 -6.78
N THR A 233 -24.33 35.76 -6.40
CA THR A 233 -24.69 35.51 -5.00
C THR A 233 -24.32 34.09 -4.53
N TYR A 234 -24.17 33.93 -3.21
CA TYR A 234 -23.64 32.72 -2.55
C TYR A 234 -24.73 32.03 -1.71
N SER A 235 -24.98 30.75 -1.96
CA SER A 235 -25.71 29.87 -1.02
C SER A 235 -24.72 28.93 -0.34
N SER A 236 -24.97 28.58 0.92
CA SER A 236 -24.05 27.72 1.67
C SER A 236 -24.77 26.64 2.48
N ILE A 237 -24.18 25.45 2.51
CA ILE A 237 -24.54 24.32 3.36
C ILE A 237 -23.27 23.98 4.16
N ILE A 238 -23.29 24.25 5.46
CA ILE A 238 -22.11 24.17 6.33
C ILE A 238 -22.44 23.32 7.55
N ASP A 239 -21.54 22.40 7.90
CA ASP A 239 -21.66 21.54 9.09
C ASP A 239 -22.99 20.75 9.13
N CYS A 240 -23.52 20.35 7.96
CA CYS A 240 -24.80 19.66 7.86
C CYS A 240 -24.66 18.15 7.63
N THR A 241 -25.65 17.41 8.14
CA THR A 241 -25.71 15.95 8.03
C THR A 241 -26.93 15.53 7.19
N PHE A 242 -26.71 14.69 6.18
CA PHE A 242 -27.73 14.11 5.32
C PHE A 242 -27.65 12.59 5.40
N THR A 243 -28.70 11.96 5.88
CA THR A 243 -28.67 10.53 6.21
C THR A 243 -29.97 9.83 5.82
N ASP A 244 -29.91 8.68 5.16
CA ASP A 244 -31.09 7.84 4.88
C ASP A 244 -32.21 8.59 4.11
N ASN A 245 -31.84 9.56 3.26
CA ASN A 245 -32.78 10.26 2.39
C ASN A 245 -33.03 9.44 1.12
N ASN A 246 -34.28 9.38 0.66
CA ASN A 246 -34.73 8.39 -0.32
C ASN A 246 -35.25 9.01 -1.63
N ASN A 247 -35.24 8.21 -2.69
CA ASN A 247 -35.76 8.55 -4.02
C ASN A 247 -35.13 9.82 -4.63
N GLY A 248 -33.86 10.11 -4.37
CA GLY A 248 -33.24 11.33 -4.91
C GLY A 248 -31.96 11.75 -4.21
N SER A 249 -31.26 12.74 -4.76
CA SER A 249 -29.99 13.21 -4.17
C SER A 249 -30.18 13.94 -2.86
N ALA A 250 -29.28 13.73 -1.90
CA ALA A 250 -29.29 14.50 -0.65
C ALA A 250 -29.24 16.00 -0.94
N ILE A 251 -28.36 16.42 -1.86
CA ILE A 251 -28.23 17.79 -2.32
C ILE A 251 -28.34 17.83 -3.85
N PHE A 252 -29.30 18.60 -4.36
CA PHE A 252 -29.52 18.77 -5.80
C PHE A 252 -29.44 20.23 -6.19
N ILE A 253 -28.42 20.61 -6.93
CA ILE A 253 -28.21 21.99 -7.40
C ILE A 253 -28.54 22.07 -8.88
N TYR A 254 -29.49 22.93 -9.24
CA TYR A 254 -29.85 23.24 -10.62
C TYR A 254 -29.82 24.75 -10.84
N GLY A 255 -28.63 25.26 -11.18
CA GLY A 255 -28.36 26.69 -11.37
C GLY A 255 -28.14 27.09 -12.83
N SER A 256 -28.18 28.40 -13.09
CA SER A 256 -27.69 28.99 -14.36
C SER A 256 -26.19 28.71 -14.54
N ARG A 257 -25.75 28.40 -15.77
CA ARG A 257 -24.45 27.76 -16.06
C ARG A 257 -23.22 28.45 -15.46
N ASP A 258 -23.20 29.78 -15.32
CA ASP A 258 -21.96 30.51 -14.97
C ASP A 258 -22.08 31.59 -13.88
N LYS A 259 -23.20 31.72 -13.16
CA LYS A 259 -23.46 32.92 -12.32
C LYS A 259 -23.78 32.68 -10.83
N SER A 260 -24.21 31.49 -10.44
CA SER A 260 -24.55 31.17 -9.04
C SER A 260 -23.37 30.48 -8.34
N ASN A 261 -23.07 30.83 -7.09
CA ASN A 261 -22.03 30.18 -6.30
C ASN A 261 -22.65 29.37 -5.16
N TYR A 262 -22.21 28.12 -4.99
CA TYR A 262 -22.66 27.24 -3.91
C TYR A 262 -21.46 26.69 -3.15
N LEU A 263 -21.49 26.78 -1.82
CA LEU A 263 -20.50 26.18 -0.94
C LEU A 263 -21.15 25.05 -0.14
N ILE A 264 -20.62 23.85 -0.25
CA ILE A 264 -20.95 22.70 0.59
C ILE A 264 -19.69 22.40 1.39
N LYS A 265 -19.73 22.56 2.71
CA LYS A 265 -18.54 22.49 3.55
C LYS A 265 -18.77 21.71 4.83
N ASN A 266 -17.82 20.87 5.22
CA ASN A 266 -17.86 20.10 6.47
C ASN A 266 -19.15 19.26 6.61
N CYS A 267 -19.68 18.76 5.50
CA CYS A 267 -20.95 18.04 5.50
C CYS A 267 -20.73 16.52 5.47
N VAL A 268 -21.64 15.78 6.13
CA VAL A 268 -21.74 14.32 6.06
C VAL A 268 -22.95 13.94 5.21
N ILE A 269 -22.75 13.15 4.16
CA ILE A 269 -23.80 12.74 3.21
C ILE A 269 -23.72 11.23 3.02
N GLU A 270 -24.64 10.51 3.64
CA GLU A 270 -24.57 9.05 3.71
C GLU A 270 -25.91 8.33 3.52
N ARG A 271 -25.82 7.10 3.00
CA ARG A 271 -26.95 6.17 2.84
C ARG A 271 -28.16 6.76 2.09
N THR A 272 -27.91 7.68 1.17
CA THR A 272 -28.96 8.21 0.30
C THR A 272 -29.35 7.12 -0.70
N THR A 273 -30.65 6.86 -0.88
CA THR A 273 -31.14 5.85 -1.82
C THR A 273 -31.88 6.48 -3.00
N SER A 274 -31.84 5.82 -4.15
CA SER A 274 -32.76 6.11 -5.26
C SER A 274 -33.31 4.82 -5.86
N ASN A 275 -34.62 4.78 -6.08
CA ASN A 275 -35.30 3.68 -6.74
C ASN A 275 -35.26 3.76 -8.27
N PHE A 276 -34.65 4.80 -8.85
CA PHE A 276 -34.74 5.08 -10.28
C PHE A 276 -33.38 5.37 -10.92
N SER A 277 -33.23 4.88 -12.15
CA SER A 277 -31.95 4.74 -12.83
C SER A 277 -31.74 5.79 -13.94
N TYR A 278 -32.75 6.60 -14.26
CA TYR A 278 -32.77 7.37 -15.51
C TYR A 278 -31.80 8.56 -15.52
N PHE A 279 -31.52 9.15 -14.35
CA PHE A 279 -30.49 10.17 -14.24
C PHE A 279 -29.31 9.70 -13.38
N GLY A 280 -29.50 8.78 -12.43
CA GLY A 280 -28.42 8.35 -11.55
C GLY A 280 -28.01 9.51 -10.66
N VAL A 281 -28.71 9.64 -9.54
CA VAL A 281 -28.47 10.69 -8.55
C VAL A 281 -28.18 9.98 -7.22
N GLY A 282 -27.08 10.35 -6.56
CA GLY A 282 -26.64 9.77 -5.29
C GLY A 282 -26.42 10.86 -4.25
N GLY A 283 -25.20 11.09 -3.76
CA GLY A 283 -24.95 12.11 -2.74
C GLY A 283 -25.26 13.55 -3.21
N ILE A 284 -24.44 14.08 -4.10
CA ILE A 284 -24.51 15.47 -4.59
C ILE A 284 -24.68 15.51 -6.11
N TYR A 285 -25.67 16.26 -6.58
CA TYR A 285 -25.86 16.57 -8.00
C TYR A 285 -25.53 18.03 -8.32
N CYS A 286 -24.57 18.23 -9.20
CA CYS A 286 -24.03 19.51 -9.65
C CYS A 286 -24.52 19.85 -11.07
N GLY A 287 -25.66 20.53 -11.16
CA GLY A 287 -26.36 20.82 -12.41
C GLY A 287 -26.18 22.23 -12.99
N GLY A 288 -25.27 23.07 -12.47
CA GLY A 288 -24.96 24.40 -12.99
C GLY A 288 -24.50 25.40 -11.91
N GLY A 289 -23.81 26.47 -12.31
CA GLY A 289 -23.14 27.42 -11.40
C GLY A 289 -21.72 27.00 -11.04
N ASN A 290 -21.10 27.69 -10.07
CA ASN A 290 -19.82 27.32 -9.47
C ASN A 290 -20.08 26.68 -8.10
N ILE A 291 -19.73 25.40 -7.97
CA ILE A 291 -19.98 24.62 -6.77
C ILE A 291 -18.63 24.26 -6.15
N ALA A 292 -18.43 24.60 -4.89
CA ALA A 292 -17.31 24.16 -4.07
C ALA A 292 -17.81 23.13 -3.06
N VAL A 293 -17.18 21.95 -3.06
CA VAL A 293 -17.41 20.89 -2.07
C VAL A 293 -16.12 20.72 -1.30
N GLU A 294 -16.12 21.10 -0.02
CA GLU A 294 -14.92 21.19 0.81
C GLU A 294 -15.08 20.38 2.10
N ASN A 295 -14.08 19.58 2.45
CA ASN A 295 -14.05 18.90 3.75
C ASN A 295 -15.30 18.02 4.00
N CYS A 296 -15.85 17.39 2.95
CA CYS A 296 -17.08 16.62 3.03
C CYS A 296 -16.83 15.10 3.06
N ARG A 297 -17.69 14.38 3.76
CA ARG A 297 -17.76 12.91 3.75
C ARG A 297 -18.99 12.46 2.97
N ILE A 298 -18.80 11.71 1.88
CA ILE A 298 -19.86 11.33 0.93
C ILE A 298 -19.82 9.82 0.71
N GLU A 299 -20.64 9.09 1.49
CA GLU A 299 -20.42 7.66 1.71
C GLU A 299 -21.65 6.77 1.60
N SER A 300 -21.46 5.55 1.10
CA SER A 300 -22.51 4.52 1.07
C SER A 300 -23.81 4.97 0.39
N ASN A 301 -23.75 5.97 -0.49
CA ASN A 301 -24.92 6.43 -1.23
C ASN A 301 -25.17 5.50 -2.41
N GLN A 302 -26.44 5.27 -2.72
CA GLN A 302 -26.83 4.57 -3.93
C GLN A 302 -26.55 5.47 -5.15
N TYR A 303 -25.94 4.91 -6.19
CA TYR A 303 -25.36 5.58 -7.37
C TYR A 303 -24.04 6.32 -7.10
N PHE A 304 -23.96 7.60 -7.46
CA PHE A 304 -22.72 8.39 -7.44
C PHE A 304 -22.57 9.14 -6.12
N GLY A 305 -21.35 9.24 -5.60
CA GLY A 305 -21.08 10.18 -4.51
C GLY A 305 -21.31 11.62 -4.97
N VAL A 306 -20.61 12.01 -6.05
CA VAL A 306 -20.76 13.33 -6.69
C VAL A 306 -20.97 13.18 -8.20
N ARG A 307 -21.97 13.88 -8.73
CA ARG A 307 -22.25 13.92 -10.17
C ARG A 307 -22.24 15.34 -10.73
N GLY A 308 -21.41 15.56 -11.75
CA GLY A 308 -21.32 16.82 -12.49
C GLY A 308 -22.04 16.75 -13.83
N GLU A 309 -22.89 17.75 -14.11
CA GLU A 309 -23.55 17.88 -15.41
C GLU A 309 -23.32 19.23 -16.11
N TYR A 310 -23.42 20.38 -15.43
CA TYR A 310 -23.14 21.68 -16.05
C TYR A 310 -22.38 22.58 -15.07
N GLY A 311 -21.78 23.67 -15.58
CA GLY A 311 -21.06 24.65 -14.76
C GLY A 311 -19.68 24.17 -14.31
N THR A 312 -19.25 24.60 -13.13
CA THR A 312 -17.96 24.26 -12.51
C THR A 312 -18.19 23.57 -11.16
N ALA A 313 -17.47 22.48 -10.89
CA ALA A 313 -17.48 21.81 -9.60
C ALA A 313 -16.04 21.58 -9.12
N ASN A 314 -15.66 22.21 -8.02
CA ASN A 314 -14.37 22.00 -7.37
C ASN A 314 -14.60 21.18 -6.10
N ILE A 315 -13.99 20.02 -6.03
CA ILE A 315 -14.08 19.08 -4.91
C ILE A 315 -12.71 19.04 -4.27
N SER A 316 -12.62 19.39 -2.98
CA SER A 316 -11.35 19.43 -2.26
C SER A 316 -11.45 18.90 -0.84
N ASN A 317 -10.42 18.21 -0.36
CA ASN A 317 -10.37 17.68 1.00
C ASN A 317 -11.57 16.77 1.32
N CYS A 318 -12.09 16.04 0.33
CA CYS A 318 -13.30 15.23 0.47
C CYS A 318 -12.99 13.74 0.52
N GLN A 319 -13.83 13.00 1.23
CA GLN A 319 -13.88 11.55 1.21
C GLN A 319 -15.11 11.09 0.44
N ILE A 320 -14.89 10.29 -0.62
CA ILE A 320 -15.96 9.75 -1.47
C ILE A 320 -15.83 8.23 -1.49
N LYS A 321 -16.69 7.55 -0.72
CA LYS A 321 -16.46 6.16 -0.37
C LYS A 321 -17.67 5.24 -0.43
N ASP A 322 -17.45 3.98 -0.81
CA ASP A 322 -18.44 2.89 -0.75
C ASP A 322 -19.78 3.20 -1.45
N ASN A 323 -19.79 4.17 -2.38
CA ASN A 323 -20.99 4.52 -3.11
C ASN A 323 -21.31 3.40 -4.13
N CYS A 324 -22.57 2.99 -4.17
CA CYS A 324 -22.98 1.72 -4.77
C CYS A 324 -24.02 1.90 -5.88
N THR A 325 -23.70 1.47 -7.09
CA THR A 325 -24.68 1.49 -8.19
C THR A 325 -25.32 0.12 -8.40
N ILE A 326 -26.65 0.08 -8.46
CA ILE A 326 -27.41 -1.12 -8.86
C ILE A 326 -27.84 -0.95 -10.32
N GLY A 327 -27.32 -1.79 -11.22
CA GLY A 327 -27.97 -2.09 -12.50
C GLY A 327 -27.77 -1.16 -13.70
N LEU A 328 -26.74 -0.31 -13.78
CA LEU A 328 -26.44 0.47 -15.00
C LEU A 328 -24.93 0.58 -15.34
N GLN A 329 -24.62 0.73 -16.63
CA GLN A 329 -23.29 1.07 -17.13
C GLN A 329 -22.89 2.49 -16.68
N GLY A 330 -21.73 2.63 -16.02
CA GLY A 330 -21.11 3.93 -15.74
C GLY A 330 -21.03 4.35 -14.27
N SER A 331 -21.20 3.43 -13.32
CA SER A 331 -21.07 3.68 -11.87
C SER A 331 -19.72 4.28 -11.48
N ALA A 332 -19.74 5.28 -10.60
CA ALA A 332 -18.51 5.89 -10.08
C ALA A 332 -18.68 6.55 -8.70
N GLY A 333 -17.61 6.71 -7.95
CA GLY A 333 -17.58 7.63 -6.80
C GLY A 333 -17.84 9.07 -7.27
N ILE A 334 -17.08 9.52 -8.28
CA ILE A 334 -17.25 10.82 -8.93
C ILE A 334 -17.53 10.63 -10.43
N TYR A 335 -18.64 11.19 -10.91
CA TYR A 335 -19.06 11.08 -12.31
C TYR A 335 -19.27 12.45 -12.96
N ASN A 336 -18.46 12.77 -13.96
CA ASN A 336 -18.69 13.92 -14.84
C ASN A 336 -19.32 13.45 -16.17
N THR A 337 -20.45 14.06 -16.57
CA THR A 337 -21.06 13.82 -17.89
C THR A 337 -20.28 14.44 -19.05
N GLY A 338 -19.18 15.14 -18.74
CA GLY A 338 -18.30 15.82 -19.69
C GLY A 338 -18.78 17.22 -20.11
N ARG A 339 -19.83 17.70 -19.45
CA ARG A 339 -20.39 19.05 -19.64
C ARG A 339 -20.15 19.98 -18.44
N CYS A 340 -19.59 19.44 -17.33
CA CYS A 340 -19.15 20.19 -16.17
C CYS A 340 -17.62 20.32 -16.18
N ARG A 341 -17.09 21.48 -15.79
CA ARG A 341 -15.66 21.66 -15.47
C ARG A 341 -15.43 21.18 -14.04
N MET A 342 -15.13 19.90 -13.91
CA MET A 342 -14.96 19.25 -12.61
C MET A 342 -13.48 19.05 -12.28
N ARG A 343 -13.07 19.51 -11.09
CA ARG A 343 -11.71 19.37 -10.55
C ARG A 343 -11.76 18.73 -9.18
N VAL A 344 -10.85 17.80 -8.92
CA VAL A 344 -10.74 17.08 -7.65
C VAL A 344 -9.33 17.27 -7.10
N LYS A 345 -9.21 17.72 -5.86
CA LYS A 345 -7.92 17.93 -5.19
C LYS A 345 -7.89 17.38 -3.77
N ASN A 346 -6.74 16.93 -3.28
CA ASN A 346 -6.53 16.58 -1.87
C ASN A 346 -7.63 15.64 -1.33
N SER A 347 -8.09 14.68 -2.13
CA SER A 347 -9.32 13.92 -1.83
C SER A 347 -9.10 12.43 -1.96
N THR A 348 -9.88 11.67 -1.19
CA THR A 348 -9.79 10.21 -1.11
C THR A 348 -11.03 9.59 -1.73
N VAL A 349 -10.85 8.77 -2.76
CA VAL A 349 -11.94 8.11 -3.51
C VAL A 349 -11.76 6.59 -3.46
N ILE A 350 -12.46 5.93 -2.53
CA ILE A 350 -12.17 4.53 -2.17
C ILE A 350 -13.38 3.63 -2.08
N GLY A 351 -13.22 2.33 -2.38
CA GLY A 351 -14.24 1.30 -2.08
C GLY A 351 -15.55 1.41 -2.88
N ASN A 352 -15.66 2.35 -3.84
CA ASN A 352 -16.90 2.55 -4.57
C ASN A 352 -17.21 1.32 -5.45
N LYS A 353 -18.48 0.89 -5.48
CA LYS A 353 -18.94 -0.24 -6.31
C LYS A 353 -19.17 0.21 -7.76
N GLY A 354 -18.09 0.66 -8.37
CA GLY A 354 -17.97 1.22 -9.71
C GLY A 354 -16.55 1.70 -9.92
N LYS A 355 -16.37 2.67 -10.80
CA LYS A 355 -15.07 3.35 -10.99
C LYS A 355 -14.81 4.33 -9.84
N GLY A 356 -13.57 4.72 -9.60
CA GLY A 356 -13.30 5.82 -8.67
C GLY A 356 -13.80 7.14 -9.25
N ILE A 357 -13.16 7.59 -10.34
CA ILE A 357 -13.43 8.88 -10.99
C ILE A 357 -13.66 8.70 -12.49
N ILE A 358 -14.65 9.41 -13.04
CA ILE A 358 -14.90 9.49 -14.49
C ILE A 358 -14.93 10.95 -14.97
N GLY A 359 -14.10 11.26 -15.97
CA GLY A 359 -14.26 12.44 -16.83
C GLY A 359 -13.96 13.80 -16.19
N CYS A 360 -13.20 13.88 -15.10
CA CYS A 360 -12.76 15.16 -14.53
C CYS A 360 -11.71 15.86 -15.42
N GLU A 361 -11.61 17.18 -15.35
CA GLU A 361 -10.57 17.95 -16.07
C GLU A 361 -9.20 17.83 -15.37
N GLU A 362 -9.23 17.77 -14.04
CA GLU A 362 -8.04 17.80 -13.19
C GLU A 362 -8.28 16.93 -11.94
N VAL A 363 -7.33 16.06 -11.64
CA VAL A 363 -7.26 15.25 -10.41
C VAL A 363 -5.86 15.44 -9.83
N LYS A 364 -5.76 15.99 -8.61
CA LYS A 364 -4.47 16.30 -7.99
C LYS A 364 -4.39 15.89 -6.53
N ASN A 365 -3.25 15.40 -6.07
CA ASN A 365 -3.03 15.08 -4.65
C ASN A 365 -4.13 14.15 -4.10
N CYS A 366 -4.54 13.15 -4.88
CA CYS A 366 -5.65 12.29 -4.53
C CYS A 366 -5.20 10.85 -4.36
N PHE A 367 -5.82 10.15 -3.40
CA PHE A 367 -5.75 8.70 -3.28
C PHE A 367 -7.00 8.07 -3.90
N ILE A 368 -6.82 7.23 -4.92
CA ILE A 368 -7.91 6.54 -5.62
C ILE A 368 -7.66 5.04 -5.59
N GLY A 369 -8.42 4.31 -4.76
CA GLY A 369 -8.15 2.89 -4.61
C GLY A 369 -9.30 2.02 -4.15
N TYR A 370 -9.11 0.70 -4.18
CA TYR A 370 -10.10 -0.27 -3.71
C TYR A 370 -11.46 -0.22 -4.42
N ASN A 371 -11.58 0.47 -5.56
CA ASN A 371 -12.85 0.57 -6.28
C ASN A 371 -13.12 -0.73 -7.07
N SER A 372 -14.39 -1.11 -7.24
CA SER A 372 -14.76 -2.39 -7.87
C SER A 372 -14.58 -2.44 -9.40
N GLU A 373 -14.23 -1.30 -10.01
CA GLU A 373 -13.82 -1.21 -11.42
C GLU A 373 -12.50 -0.45 -11.56
N ASN A 374 -12.38 0.46 -12.54
CA ASN A 374 -11.17 1.22 -12.78
C ASN A 374 -10.99 2.30 -11.71
N GLY A 375 -9.76 2.60 -11.30
CA GLY A 375 -9.51 3.76 -10.45
C GLY A 375 -9.98 5.05 -11.13
N ILE A 376 -9.41 5.35 -12.29
CA ILE A 376 -9.78 6.51 -13.11
C ILE A 376 -10.13 6.06 -14.54
N GLU A 377 -11.26 6.54 -15.06
CA GLU A 377 -11.60 6.39 -16.47
C GLU A 377 -11.75 7.74 -17.17
N ILE A 378 -11.05 7.84 -18.29
CA ILE A 378 -10.93 9.07 -19.06
C ILE A 378 -11.55 8.82 -20.43
N CYS A 379 -12.77 9.32 -20.65
CA CYS A 379 -13.49 9.12 -21.92
C CYS A 379 -13.74 10.45 -22.63
N GLN A 380 -13.03 10.69 -23.74
CA GLN A 380 -13.19 11.95 -24.50
C GLN A 380 -14.55 12.05 -25.21
N LYS A 381 -15.26 10.94 -25.47
CA LYS A 381 -16.63 10.96 -26.03
C LYS A 381 -17.65 11.57 -25.07
N ILE A 382 -17.41 11.42 -23.77
CA ILE A 382 -18.18 12.07 -22.69
C ILE A 382 -17.90 13.59 -22.73
N LEU A 383 -16.63 13.98 -22.85
CA LEU A 383 -16.17 15.38 -22.89
C LEU A 383 -16.47 16.13 -24.22
N ASN A 384 -16.59 15.41 -25.36
CA ASN A 384 -16.79 15.97 -26.70
C ASN A 384 -18.20 15.71 -27.29
N SER A 385 -19.20 15.31 -26.49
CA SER A 385 -20.54 15.02 -27.05
C SER A 385 -21.23 16.25 -27.68
N LYS A 386 -21.03 16.41 -28.99
CA LYS A 386 -21.64 17.40 -29.89
C LYS A 386 -23.16 17.17 -30.13
N THR A 387 -23.79 16.24 -29.41
CA THR A 387 -25.11 15.67 -29.75
C THR A 387 -26.30 16.27 -29.01
N ILE A 388 -26.17 17.40 -28.31
CA ILE A 388 -27.35 18.22 -27.98
C ILE A 388 -27.03 19.66 -28.37
N GLY A 389 -27.74 20.14 -29.39
CA GLY A 389 -27.52 21.45 -29.98
C GLY A 389 -27.54 22.59 -28.97
N ASN A 390 -26.75 23.61 -29.31
CA ASN A 390 -26.68 24.97 -28.77
C ASN A 390 -25.80 25.18 -27.53
N GLY A 391 -24.56 25.65 -27.79
CA GLY A 391 -23.68 26.32 -26.81
C GLY A 391 -22.52 25.45 -26.33
N GLY A 392 -21.44 25.38 -27.13
CA GLY A 392 -20.25 24.59 -26.83
C GLY A 392 -19.47 25.07 -25.61
N ILE A 393 -18.94 24.12 -24.84
CA ILE A 393 -17.72 24.30 -24.07
C ILE A 393 -16.82 23.14 -24.52
N GLY A 394 -15.93 23.42 -25.46
CA GLY A 394 -14.82 22.53 -25.72
C GLY A 394 -13.84 22.66 -24.57
N ILE A 395 -13.54 21.56 -23.88
CA ILE A 395 -12.35 21.51 -23.03
C ILE A 395 -11.18 21.50 -24.01
N THR A 396 -10.49 22.64 -24.13
CA THR A 396 -9.37 22.83 -25.08
C THR A 396 -8.05 22.27 -24.55
N ASN A 397 -8.00 21.86 -23.28
CA ASN A 397 -6.79 21.38 -22.60
C ASN A 397 -6.86 19.86 -22.32
N PRO A 398 -5.71 19.16 -22.35
CA PRO A 398 -5.64 17.76 -21.95
C PRO A 398 -6.01 17.60 -20.47
N MET A 399 -6.65 16.47 -20.12
CA MET A 399 -6.91 16.12 -18.71
C MET A 399 -5.58 15.94 -17.97
N GLN A 400 -5.53 16.37 -16.70
CA GLN A 400 -4.34 16.26 -15.84
C GLN A 400 -4.62 15.35 -14.63
N VAL A 401 -3.74 14.39 -14.40
CA VAL A 401 -3.65 13.59 -13.18
C VAL A 401 -2.25 13.79 -12.61
N LEU A 402 -2.14 14.48 -11.48
CA LEU A 402 -0.85 14.91 -10.92
C LEU A 402 -0.75 14.54 -9.43
N ASN A 403 0.42 14.08 -8.97
CA ASN A 403 0.67 13.83 -7.54
C ASN A 403 -0.37 12.87 -6.92
N CYS A 404 -0.78 11.83 -7.64
CA CYS A 404 -1.85 10.94 -7.19
C CYS A 404 -1.35 9.51 -6.95
N ILE A 405 -1.97 8.83 -5.99
CA ILE A 405 -1.81 7.40 -5.77
C ILE A 405 -3.05 6.69 -6.29
N ILE A 406 -2.86 5.74 -7.21
CA ILE A 406 -3.93 4.95 -7.82
C ILE A 406 -3.67 3.47 -7.55
N ALA A 407 -4.31 2.94 -6.50
CA ALA A 407 -3.92 1.64 -5.95
C ALA A 407 -5.07 0.64 -5.75
N LYS A 408 -4.81 -0.65 -5.90
CA LYS A 408 -5.72 -1.71 -5.42
C LYS A 408 -7.15 -1.70 -6.00
N ASN A 409 -7.34 -1.14 -7.20
CA ASN A 409 -8.64 -1.17 -7.87
C ASN A 409 -8.88 -2.53 -8.56
N LYS A 410 -10.12 -3.01 -8.62
CA LYS A 410 -10.47 -4.34 -9.15
C LYS A 410 -10.35 -4.49 -10.67
N LYS A 411 -10.07 -3.41 -11.40
CA LYS A 411 -9.74 -3.43 -12.83
C LYS A 411 -8.49 -2.59 -13.09
N GLN A 412 -8.51 -1.72 -14.10
CA GLN A 412 -7.35 -0.91 -14.44
C GLN A 412 -7.12 0.17 -13.40
N GLY A 413 -5.86 0.55 -13.13
CA GLY A 413 -5.59 1.77 -12.35
C GLY A 413 -6.16 2.97 -13.08
N ILE A 414 -5.69 3.18 -14.31
CA ILE A 414 -6.12 4.26 -15.20
C ILE A 414 -6.49 3.68 -16.57
N ARG A 415 -7.63 4.09 -17.12
CA ARG A 415 -8.03 3.75 -18.48
C ARG A 415 -8.29 5.00 -19.33
N TYR A 416 -7.51 5.17 -20.39
CA TYR A 416 -7.70 6.21 -21.40
C TYR A 416 -8.52 5.70 -22.57
N VAL A 417 -9.58 6.42 -22.92
CA VAL A 417 -10.47 6.16 -24.05
C VAL A 417 -10.55 7.44 -24.90
N TYR A 418 -9.84 7.46 -26.03
CA TYR A 418 -9.76 8.54 -27.02
C TYR A 418 -9.15 9.87 -26.52
N ASN A 419 -8.03 9.92 -25.77
CA ASN A 419 -7.62 11.18 -25.14
C ASN A 419 -6.12 11.53 -25.24
N ASN A 420 -5.82 12.84 -25.12
CA ASN A 420 -4.50 13.37 -24.80
C ASN A 420 -4.55 13.78 -23.34
N ALA A 421 -3.87 13.07 -22.45
CA ALA A 421 -3.82 13.39 -21.03
C ALA A 421 -2.37 13.50 -20.55
N ILE A 422 -2.19 14.22 -19.44
CA ILE A 422 -0.94 14.28 -18.71
C ILE A 422 -1.13 13.50 -17.42
N LEU A 423 -0.37 12.43 -17.26
CA LEU A 423 -0.17 11.73 -16.01
C LEU A 423 1.25 12.07 -15.55
N ALA A 424 1.37 12.75 -14.43
CA ALA A 424 2.69 13.00 -13.88
C ALA A 424 2.74 12.85 -12.36
N ASN A 425 3.93 12.52 -11.83
CA ASN A 425 4.16 12.47 -10.40
C ASN A 425 3.21 11.49 -9.68
N CYS A 426 2.88 10.36 -10.32
CA CYS A 426 1.87 9.44 -9.82
C CYS A 426 2.45 8.07 -9.48
N THR A 427 1.90 7.45 -8.44
CA THR A 427 2.16 6.05 -8.09
C THR A 427 0.93 5.20 -8.42
N VAL A 428 1.02 4.35 -9.45
CA VAL A 428 -0.06 3.46 -9.92
C VAL A 428 0.29 2.02 -9.60
N VAL A 429 -0.33 1.45 -8.57
CA VAL A 429 0.20 0.24 -7.93
C VAL A 429 -0.86 -0.79 -7.55
N GLU A 430 -0.55 -2.09 -7.65
CA GLU A 430 -1.40 -3.16 -7.10
C GLU A 430 -2.85 -3.23 -7.64
N ASN A 431 -3.15 -2.73 -8.84
CA ASN A 431 -4.50 -2.86 -9.42
C ASN A 431 -4.71 -4.27 -10.03
N ASP A 432 -5.92 -4.85 -9.96
CA ASP A 432 -6.23 -6.22 -10.40
C ASP A 432 -6.29 -6.38 -11.95
N SER A 433 -5.85 -5.38 -12.71
CA SER A 433 -5.66 -5.45 -14.16
C SER A 433 -4.46 -4.61 -14.59
N VAL A 434 -4.51 -3.96 -15.75
CA VAL A 434 -3.45 -3.07 -16.27
C VAL A 434 -3.29 -1.85 -15.35
N GLY A 435 -2.05 -1.42 -15.07
CA GLY A 435 -1.81 -0.17 -14.34
C GLY A 435 -2.38 1.03 -15.11
N VAL A 436 -1.87 1.26 -16.32
CA VAL A 436 -2.29 2.33 -17.23
C VAL A 436 -2.64 1.78 -18.62
N ASP A 437 -3.93 1.74 -18.96
CA ASP A 437 -4.42 1.30 -20.28
C ASP A 437 -4.65 2.49 -21.22
N ILE A 438 -3.83 2.59 -22.26
CA ILE A 438 -3.90 3.62 -23.31
C ILE A 438 -4.57 3.04 -24.55
N SER A 439 -5.91 3.04 -24.59
CA SER A 439 -6.63 2.44 -25.73
C SER A 439 -6.57 3.27 -27.02
N SER A 440 -6.36 4.60 -26.94
CA SER A 440 -6.15 5.51 -28.08
C SER A 440 -5.79 6.94 -27.63
N GLY A 441 -4.86 7.60 -28.34
CA GLY A 441 -4.46 9.01 -28.16
C GLY A 441 -2.96 9.25 -27.93
N SER A 442 -2.56 10.52 -27.68
CA SER A 442 -1.17 10.96 -27.47
C SER A 442 -0.91 11.46 -26.05
N SER A 443 -1.13 10.60 -25.05
CA SER A 443 -0.89 10.91 -23.64
C SER A 443 0.59 11.03 -23.30
N LYS A 444 0.89 11.78 -22.23
CA LYS A 444 2.21 11.90 -21.62
C LYS A 444 2.18 11.25 -20.23
N ILE A 445 3.15 10.39 -19.96
CA ILE A 445 3.38 9.76 -18.65
C ILE A 445 4.81 10.16 -18.23
N VAL A 446 4.93 10.89 -17.13
CA VAL A 446 6.21 11.50 -16.70
C VAL A 446 6.37 11.45 -15.17
N ASN A 447 7.56 11.19 -14.63
CA ASN A 447 7.82 11.12 -13.18
C ASN A 447 6.88 10.16 -12.45
N CYS A 448 6.54 9.04 -13.05
CA CYS A 448 5.54 8.11 -12.49
C CYS A 448 6.17 6.79 -12.09
N ILE A 449 5.65 6.18 -11.04
CA ILE A 449 5.90 4.79 -10.68
C ILE A 449 4.65 3.99 -11.04
N VAL A 450 4.80 2.94 -11.85
CA VAL A 450 3.72 2.04 -12.24
C VAL A 450 4.17 0.61 -11.99
N ARG A 451 3.73 0.00 -10.88
CA ARG A 451 4.20 -1.34 -10.47
C ARG A 451 3.14 -2.27 -9.92
N ASP A 452 3.43 -3.57 -9.89
CA ASP A 452 2.63 -4.62 -9.25
C ASP A 452 1.14 -4.69 -9.63
N ASN A 453 0.77 -4.06 -10.74
CA ASN A 453 -0.54 -4.25 -11.34
C ASN A 453 -0.62 -5.68 -11.92
N PHE A 454 -1.77 -6.33 -11.84
CA PHE A 454 -1.98 -7.72 -12.25
C PHE A 454 -1.76 -7.94 -13.75
N GLY A 455 -2.10 -6.94 -14.56
CA GLY A 455 -1.84 -6.91 -15.99
C GLY A 455 -0.59 -6.10 -16.33
N GLU A 456 -0.49 -5.74 -17.60
CA GLU A 456 0.50 -4.79 -18.12
C GLU A 456 0.62 -3.53 -17.22
N GLN A 457 1.84 -3.13 -16.83
CA GLN A 457 2.03 -1.87 -16.07
C GLN A 457 1.52 -0.70 -16.91
N ILE A 458 1.92 -0.63 -18.17
CA ILE A 458 1.38 0.32 -19.14
C ILE A 458 1.06 -0.45 -20.44
N LYS A 459 -0.17 -0.33 -20.93
CA LYS A 459 -0.67 -1.00 -22.14
C LYS A 459 -1.04 0.01 -23.22
N GLY A 460 -0.84 -0.36 -24.48
CA GLY A 460 -1.41 0.38 -25.63
C GLY A 460 -0.68 1.67 -25.99
N ALA A 461 0.53 1.89 -25.46
CA ALA A 461 1.38 3.00 -25.86
C ALA A 461 1.65 2.96 -27.38
N THR A 462 1.39 4.07 -28.06
CA THR A 462 1.67 4.24 -29.49
C THR A 462 2.92 5.08 -29.69
N SER A 463 3.44 5.20 -30.91
CA SER A 463 4.55 6.13 -31.22
C SER A 463 4.24 7.61 -30.91
N SER A 464 2.97 7.96 -30.67
CA SER A 464 2.55 9.30 -30.27
C SER A 464 2.44 9.50 -28.75
N THR A 465 2.46 8.41 -27.98
CA THR A 465 2.51 8.43 -26.51
C THR A 465 3.93 8.75 -26.08
N LYS A 466 4.11 9.71 -25.16
CA LYS A 466 5.42 10.01 -24.57
C LYS A 466 5.49 9.45 -23.16
N ILE A 467 6.38 8.48 -22.95
CA ILE A 467 6.70 7.91 -21.64
C ILE A 467 8.17 8.23 -21.40
N THR A 468 8.44 9.08 -20.40
CA THR A 468 9.79 9.55 -20.04
C THR A 468 9.87 9.66 -18.53
N TYR A 469 11.03 9.47 -17.93
CA TYR A 469 11.21 9.57 -16.47
C TYR A 469 10.17 8.73 -15.70
N THR A 470 9.86 7.52 -16.19
CA THR A 470 8.83 6.65 -15.61
C THR A 470 9.44 5.32 -15.22
N ASN A 471 9.19 4.89 -13.99
CA ASN A 471 9.50 3.57 -13.51
C ASN A 471 8.30 2.65 -13.76
N SER A 472 8.42 1.71 -14.70
CA SER A 472 7.35 0.74 -15.00
C SER A 472 7.72 -0.67 -14.50
N TYR A 473 8.20 -0.77 -13.27
CA TYR A 473 8.65 -2.00 -12.65
C TYR A 473 7.55 -3.08 -12.59
N THR A 474 7.89 -4.31 -12.93
CA THR A 474 7.02 -5.47 -12.73
C THR A 474 7.81 -6.59 -12.08
N SER A 475 7.36 -7.10 -10.93
CA SER A 475 7.92 -8.34 -10.37
C SER A 475 7.59 -9.56 -11.26
N SER A 476 6.61 -9.42 -12.16
CA SER A 476 6.14 -10.50 -13.04
C SER A 476 6.69 -10.32 -14.47
N TYR A 477 7.92 -10.77 -14.71
CA TYR A 477 8.49 -11.07 -16.05
C TYR A 477 7.62 -11.95 -16.99
N SER A 478 6.50 -11.46 -17.53
CA SER A 478 5.94 -12.08 -18.75
C SER A 478 6.79 -11.60 -19.93
N ASP A 479 7.32 -12.53 -20.74
CA ASP A 479 8.23 -12.35 -21.89
C ASP A 479 7.76 -11.42 -23.04
N LEU A 480 7.10 -10.31 -22.73
CA LEU A 480 6.72 -9.26 -23.68
C LEU A 480 7.05 -7.83 -23.22
N TYR A 481 7.60 -7.66 -22.01
CA TYR A 481 7.92 -6.33 -21.48
C TYR A 481 9.35 -5.93 -21.82
N VAL A 482 9.50 -5.27 -22.96
CA VAL A 482 10.68 -4.42 -23.19
C VAL A 482 10.46 -3.15 -22.38
N PRO A 483 11.39 -2.71 -21.50
CA PRO A 483 11.29 -1.42 -20.85
C PRO A 483 11.05 -0.34 -21.90
N PHE A 484 10.13 0.59 -21.63
CA PHE A 484 9.77 1.61 -22.63
C PHE A 484 11.00 2.41 -23.00
N SER A 485 11.43 2.29 -24.26
CA SER A 485 12.50 3.13 -24.81
C SER A 485 12.09 4.60 -24.70
N GLY A 486 12.82 5.38 -23.92
CA GLY A 486 12.51 6.78 -23.64
C GLY A 486 13.51 7.36 -22.65
N VAL A 487 13.70 8.68 -22.69
CA VAL A 487 14.65 9.38 -21.81
C VAL A 487 14.22 9.20 -20.36
N GLY A 488 15.16 8.78 -19.50
CA GLY A 488 14.98 8.68 -18.05
C GLY A 488 14.05 7.56 -17.57
N ASN A 489 13.54 6.67 -18.44
CA ASN A 489 12.73 5.55 -17.97
C ASN A 489 13.61 4.50 -17.28
N ILE A 490 13.14 3.98 -16.16
CA ILE A 490 13.81 2.92 -15.38
C ILE A 490 12.87 1.72 -15.20
N ASN A 491 13.42 0.58 -14.85
CA ASN A 491 12.68 -0.66 -14.60
C ASN A 491 13.29 -1.39 -13.41
N GLU A 492 13.28 -0.71 -12.27
CA GLU A 492 13.96 -1.14 -11.04
C GLU A 492 12.97 -1.12 -9.89
N GLU A 493 13.19 -1.96 -8.88
CA GLU A 493 12.27 -2.00 -7.73
C GLU A 493 12.23 -0.62 -7.04
N PRO A 494 11.05 0.02 -6.90
CA PRO A 494 10.94 1.33 -6.22
C PRO A 494 11.25 1.34 -4.72
N LYS A 495 11.35 0.17 -4.07
CA LYS A 495 11.61 0.00 -2.63
C LYS A 495 10.74 0.89 -1.73
N PHE A 496 9.47 0.53 -1.60
CA PHE A 496 8.53 1.24 -0.72
C PHE A 496 8.70 0.87 0.75
N VAL A 497 8.38 1.80 1.66
CA VAL A 497 8.35 1.59 3.12
C VAL A 497 7.48 0.38 3.50
N SER A 498 6.31 0.21 2.86
CA SER A 498 5.48 -0.99 3.02
C SER A 498 4.55 -1.24 1.82
N GLU A 499 3.82 -2.35 1.82
CA GLU A 499 2.73 -2.60 0.84
C GLU A 499 1.49 -1.69 1.07
N LYS A 500 1.51 -0.83 2.10
CA LYS A 500 0.42 0.11 2.45
C LYS A 500 0.88 1.57 2.49
N ASP A 501 2.18 1.82 2.40
CA ASP A 501 2.82 3.14 2.44
C ASP A 501 3.89 3.19 1.35
N TYR A 502 3.70 4.09 0.38
CA TYR A 502 4.49 4.12 -0.85
C TYR A 502 5.61 5.18 -0.83
N HIS A 503 6.02 5.67 0.35
CA HIS A 503 7.26 6.42 0.50
C HIS A 503 8.46 5.57 0.06
N LEU A 504 9.44 6.20 -0.58
CA LEU A 504 10.65 5.54 -1.05
C LEU A 504 11.62 5.29 0.12
N LEU A 505 12.29 4.15 0.11
CA LEU A 505 13.43 3.88 0.98
C LEU A 505 14.71 4.53 0.42
N PRO A 506 15.71 4.84 1.27
CA PRO A 506 16.90 5.60 0.89
C PRO A 506 17.72 5.01 -0.27
N ASP A 507 17.60 3.71 -0.53
CA ASP A 507 18.33 2.98 -1.55
C ASP A 507 17.53 2.78 -2.86
N SER A 508 16.44 3.54 -3.03
CA SER A 508 15.59 3.49 -4.22
C SER A 508 16.18 4.26 -5.39
N LEU A 509 16.22 3.63 -6.57
CA LEU A 509 16.63 4.28 -7.82
C LEU A 509 15.57 5.23 -8.39
N CYS A 510 14.42 5.38 -7.73
CA CYS A 510 13.41 6.38 -8.07
C CYS A 510 13.74 7.77 -7.52
N ILE A 511 14.67 7.86 -6.56
CA ILE A 511 15.12 9.12 -5.94
C ILE A 511 15.91 9.92 -6.97
N ASP A 512 15.61 11.20 -7.10
CA ASP A 512 16.21 12.18 -8.04
C ASP A 512 16.20 11.74 -9.52
N ALA A 513 15.36 10.78 -9.86
CA ALA A 513 15.34 10.16 -11.19
C ALA A 513 14.33 10.80 -12.15
N GLY A 514 13.56 11.79 -11.70
CA GLY A 514 12.53 12.49 -12.46
C GLY A 514 13.04 13.66 -13.32
N THR A 515 12.11 14.54 -13.73
CA THR A 515 12.41 15.78 -14.44
C THR A 515 11.74 16.99 -13.81
N ASN A 516 12.48 18.10 -13.72
CA ASN A 516 12.02 19.39 -13.17
C ASN A 516 11.22 20.26 -14.18
N ASP A 517 10.70 19.67 -15.26
CA ASP A 517 9.89 20.43 -16.24
C ASP A 517 8.60 20.96 -15.58
N ALA A 518 8.45 22.28 -15.55
CA ALA A 518 7.33 22.99 -14.95
C ALA A 518 5.94 22.60 -15.52
N ASN A 519 5.88 21.93 -16.67
CA ASN A 519 4.63 21.38 -17.20
C ASN A 519 4.15 20.13 -16.46
N PHE A 520 5.04 19.43 -15.76
CA PHE A 520 4.76 18.19 -15.02
C PHE A 520 4.86 18.41 -13.50
N ILE A 521 5.65 19.39 -13.06
CA ILE A 521 5.74 19.82 -11.66
C ILE A 521 5.05 21.18 -11.47
N SER A 522 3.77 21.25 -11.83
CA SER A 522 2.99 22.49 -11.64
C SER A 522 2.60 22.72 -10.17
N GLU A 523 2.65 21.68 -9.35
CA GLU A 523 2.43 21.75 -7.91
C GLU A 523 3.79 21.77 -7.22
N PRO A 524 4.05 22.73 -6.32
CA PRO A 524 5.36 22.88 -5.68
C PRO A 524 5.67 21.75 -4.68
N ASN A 525 4.63 21.07 -4.21
CA ASN A 525 4.70 20.06 -3.18
C ASN A 525 4.13 18.72 -3.67
N ASP A 526 4.55 17.64 -3.03
CA ASP A 526 4.07 16.28 -3.25
C ASP A 526 2.67 16.06 -2.65
N ILE A 527 2.22 14.80 -2.62
CA ILE A 527 0.88 14.47 -2.14
C ILE A 527 0.66 14.80 -0.65
N GLU A 528 1.72 14.85 0.15
CA GLU A 528 1.67 15.08 1.59
C GLU A 528 2.20 16.46 2.02
N GLY A 529 2.70 17.25 1.07
CA GLY A 529 3.07 18.64 1.28
C GLY A 529 4.57 18.92 1.28
N SER A 530 5.42 17.90 1.13
CA SER A 530 6.88 18.03 0.98
C SER A 530 7.23 18.70 -0.35
N ALA A 531 8.30 19.49 -0.42
CA ALA A 531 8.73 20.13 -1.67
C ALA A 531 9.13 19.09 -2.73
N ARG A 532 8.74 19.28 -4.00
CA ARG A 532 8.99 18.34 -5.13
C ARG A 532 10.38 18.40 -5.76
N ILE A 533 11.19 19.39 -5.41
CA ILE A 533 12.52 19.59 -6.02
C ILE A 533 13.47 19.79 -4.85
N ILE A 534 14.08 18.69 -4.44
CA ILE A 534 15.12 18.62 -3.42
C ILE A 534 16.25 17.70 -3.92
N ASP A 535 17.38 17.70 -3.25
CA ASP A 535 18.52 16.85 -3.56
C ASP A 535 18.42 15.59 -2.68
N GLY A 536 17.64 14.61 -3.16
CA GLY A 536 17.25 13.41 -2.41
C GLY A 536 18.40 12.42 -2.19
N ASP A 537 19.31 12.29 -3.14
CA ASP A 537 20.50 11.44 -3.07
C ASP A 537 21.75 12.17 -2.53
N SER A 538 21.61 13.47 -2.24
CA SER A 538 22.67 14.35 -1.70
C SER A 538 23.90 14.49 -2.62
N ASN A 539 23.73 14.36 -3.94
CA ASN A 539 24.80 14.53 -4.93
C ASN A 539 25.05 16.01 -5.30
N GLY A 540 24.24 16.94 -4.80
CA GLY A 540 24.31 18.37 -5.08
C GLY A 540 23.43 18.85 -6.24
N ILE A 541 22.54 18.00 -6.78
CA ILE A 541 21.65 18.31 -7.91
C ILE A 541 20.20 18.05 -7.51
N GLU A 542 19.47 19.12 -7.19
CA GLU A 542 18.04 19.03 -6.87
C GLU A 542 17.21 18.57 -8.07
N THR A 543 16.60 17.38 -7.98
CA THR A 543 15.76 16.78 -9.02
C THR A 543 14.53 16.15 -8.39
N ALA A 544 13.40 16.20 -9.07
CA ALA A 544 12.20 15.57 -8.54
C ALA A 544 12.28 14.05 -8.56
N ASP A 545 11.72 13.42 -7.53
CA ASP A 545 11.52 11.98 -7.48
C ASP A 545 10.45 11.49 -8.46
N MET A 546 10.58 10.23 -8.88
CA MET A 546 9.48 9.53 -9.54
C MET A 546 8.40 9.13 -8.53
N GLY A 547 7.13 9.33 -8.89
CA GLY A 547 5.99 8.92 -8.08
C GLY A 547 5.32 10.06 -7.30
N ALA A 548 4.42 9.68 -6.41
CA ALA A 548 3.57 10.61 -5.65
C ALA A 548 4.27 11.29 -4.47
N TYR A 549 5.36 10.69 -3.98
CA TYR A 549 6.11 11.10 -2.79
C TYR A 549 7.49 11.62 -3.17
N GLU A 550 8.02 12.52 -2.34
CA GLU A 550 9.41 12.94 -2.37
C GLU A 550 10.17 12.37 -1.16
N TYR A 551 11.38 11.85 -1.36
CA TYR A 551 12.28 11.39 -0.31
C TYR A 551 13.11 12.56 0.23
N ASN A 552 13.03 12.81 1.54
CA ASN A 552 13.76 13.90 2.19
C ASN A 552 14.96 13.37 3.00
N PRO A 553 16.21 13.61 2.57
CA PRO A 553 17.41 13.16 3.27
C PRO A 553 17.86 14.11 4.40
N ASN A 554 17.17 15.23 4.62
CA ASN A 554 17.59 16.26 5.56
C ASN A 554 16.68 16.40 6.78
N GLU A 555 15.40 16.08 6.65
CA GLU A 555 14.38 16.28 7.69
C GLU A 555 13.51 15.03 7.88
N PRO A 556 12.94 14.82 9.08
CA PRO A 556 12.03 13.70 9.33
C PRO A 556 10.78 13.73 8.44
N VAL A 557 10.31 12.54 8.06
CA VAL A 557 9.06 12.35 7.30
C VAL A 557 8.21 11.32 8.02
N ILE A 558 6.95 11.67 8.33
CA ILE A 558 6.00 10.76 8.95
C ILE A 558 5.48 9.79 7.89
N ALA A 559 5.94 8.53 7.89
CA ALA A 559 5.26 7.45 7.20
C ALA A 559 4.36 6.71 8.18
N VAL A 560 3.08 6.56 7.83
CA VAL A 560 2.06 6.02 8.74
C VAL A 560 1.03 5.17 8.02
N TRP A 561 0.83 3.94 8.50
CA TRP A 561 -0.18 3.02 7.98
C TRP A 561 -0.79 2.21 9.13
N ALA A 562 -1.83 1.44 8.84
CA ALA A 562 -2.41 0.55 9.84
C ALA A 562 -2.84 -0.78 9.24
N ASP A 563 -3.01 -1.76 10.12
CA ASP A 563 -3.86 -2.88 9.87
C ASP A 563 -5.33 -2.50 9.86
N ARG A 564 -6.14 -3.41 9.33
CA ARG A 564 -7.57 -3.39 9.61
C ARG A 564 -7.73 -3.60 11.11
N ILE A 565 -8.32 -2.63 11.79
CA ILE A 565 -8.61 -2.74 13.21
C ILE A 565 -9.91 -3.53 13.36
N VAL A 566 -9.91 -4.60 14.14
CA VAL A 566 -11.10 -5.40 14.41
C VAL A 566 -11.36 -5.44 15.90
N CYS A 567 -12.56 -5.04 16.33
CA CYS A 567 -13.00 -5.15 17.72
C CYS A 567 -14.12 -6.18 17.82
N LEU A 568 -13.89 -7.23 18.60
CA LEU A 568 -14.83 -8.32 18.82
C LEU A 568 -15.74 -7.98 20.01
N LYS A 569 -16.94 -7.48 19.72
CA LYS A 569 -17.84 -6.91 20.72
C LYS A 569 -18.27 -7.93 21.78
N ASN A 570 -18.59 -9.15 21.37
CA ASN A 570 -19.01 -10.23 22.29
C ASN A 570 -17.84 -10.89 23.04
N ALA A 571 -16.60 -10.50 22.76
CA ALA A 571 -15.39 -10.97 23.45
C ALA A 571 -14.82 -9.91 24.40
N GLY A 572 -15.68 -9.06 24.99
CA GLY A 572 -15.25 -8.00 25.89
C GLY A 572 -14.48 -6.88 25.20
N ASN A 573 -14.87 -6.55 23.96
CA ASN A 573 -14.22 -5.55 23.11
C ASN A 573 -12.73 -5.84 22.83
N GLN A 574 -12.36 -7.12 22.70
CA GLN A 574 -11.02 -7.51 22.30
C GLN A 574 -10.68 -6.90 20.93
N THR A 575 -9.60 -6.11 20.88
CA THR A 575 -9.16 -5.41 19.67
C THR A 575 -7.96 -6.11 19.03
N GLN A 576 -7.93 -6.15 17.70
CA GLN A 576 -6.89 -6.74 16.87
C GLN A 576 -6.47 -5.74 15.79
N GLY A 577 -5.20 -5.81 15.39
CA GLY A 577 -4.60 -4.89 14.43
C GLY A 577 -3.94 -3.68 15.10
N ASN A 578 -2.88 -3.18 14.47
CA ASN A 578 -2.06 -2.09 14.98
C ASN A 578 -1.97 -0.93 13.99
N LEU A 579 -1.55 0.23 14.51
CA LEU A 579 -1.03 1.34 13.72
C LEU A 579 0.50 1.27 13.70
N TYR A 580 1.10 1.72 12.60
CA TYR A 580 2.53 1.67 12.39
C TYR A 580 3.04 3.06 12.01
N ILE A 581 4.15 3.48 12.61
CA ILE A 581 4.83 4.73 12.27
C ILE A 581 6.29 4.43 11.97
N LYS A 582 6.84 5.06 10.95
CA LYS A 582 8.27 5.00 10.63
C LYS A 582 8.73 6.39 10.22
N ASN A 583 9.95 6.78 10.62
CA ASN A 583 10.62 7.88 9.94
C ASN A 583 11.04 7.43 8.53
N ALA A 584 10.46 8.04 7.50
CA ALA A 584 10.82 7.79 6.10
C ALA A 584 11.86 8.78 5.55
N GLY A 585 12.24 9.79 6.34
CA GLY A 585 13.29 10.76 6.01
C GLY A 585 14.52 10.56 6.90
N ALA A 586 15.23 11.66 7.16
CA ALA A 586 16.41 11.67 8.01
C ALA A 586 16.12 12.10 9.47
N ASP A 587 17.17 12.13 10.29
CA ASP A 587 17.13 12.46 11.73
C ASP A 587 16.16 11.56 12.54
N ILE A 588 15.77 11.99 13.74
CA ILE A 588 14.84 11.27 14.62
C ILE A 588 13.45 11.93 14.54
N LEU A 589 12.45 11.15 14.20
CA LEU A 589 11.05 11.57 14.21
C LEU A 589 10.47 11.45 15.62
N GLY A 590 10.22 12.56 16.31
CA GLY A 590 9.37 12.58 17.51
C GLY A 590 7.90 12.75 17.15
N TYR A 591 7.01 11.86 17.59
CA TYR A 591 5.60 11.89 17.18
C TYR A 591 4.61 11.88 18.36
N GLU A 592 3.43 12.47 18.14
CA GLU A 592 2.25 12.40 19.00
C GLU A 592 1.01 12.03 18.16
N ILE A 593 0.15 11.15 18.65
CA ILE A 593 -1.02 10.61 17.97
C ILE A 593 -2.27 11.03 18.72
N ILE A 594 -3.20 11.65 18.00
CA ILE A 594 -4.48 12.11 18.54
C ILE A 594 -5.62 11.47 17.74
N SER A 595 -6.56 10.85 18.44
CA SER A 595 -7.82 10.35 17.88
C SER A 595 -8.91 11.42 18.04
N ASP A 596 -9.72 11.63 17.00
CA ASP A 596 -10.93 12.46 17.09
C ASP A 596 -12.10 11.73 17.80
N GLU A 597 -12.00 10.41 17.95
CA GLU A 597 -13.05 9.55 18.49
C GLU A 597 -12.78 9.14 19.93
N ASN A 598 -13.82 9.20 20.77
CA ASN A 598 -13.73 8.82 22.19
C ASN A 598 -13.82 7.31 22.45
N TRP A 599 -14.21 6.53 21.43
CA TRP A 599 -14.29 5.07 21.50
C TRP A 599 -13.01 4.38 21.00
N LEU A 600 -12.05 5.12 20.44
CA LEU A 600 -10.72 4.64 20.05
C LEU A 600 -9.68 5.16 21.07
N MET A 601 -8.95 4.24 21.68
CA MET A 601 -7.83 4.53 22.58
C MET A 601 -6.52 4.12 21.90
N ILE A 602 -5.53 5.00 21.94
CA ILE A 602 -4.17 4.74 21.44
C ILE A 602 -3.27 4.46 22.64
N ASP A 603 -2.65 3.28 22.67
CA ASP A 603 -1.70 2.93 23.72
C ASP A 603 -0.37 3.63 23.44
N ASN A 604 0.15 4.36 24.43
CA ASN A 604 1.36 5.18 24.31
C ASN A 604 1.31 6.12 23.09
N PRO A 605 0.46 7.18 23.12
CA PRO A 605 0.22 8.03 21.96
C PRO A 605 1.41 8.90 21.53
N ALA A 606 2.58 8.79 22.17
CA ALA A 606 3.76 9.55 21.78
C ALA A 606 5.03 8.68 21.87
N GLY A 607 5.99 8.96 20.98
CA GLY A 607 7.24 8.19 20.87
C GLY A 607 8.24 8.81 19.90
N THR A 608 9.25 8.02 19.53
CA THR A 608 10.29 8.42 18.57
C THR A 608 10.56 7.29 17.57
N SER A 609 10.95 7.62 16.33
CA SER A 609 11.44 6.67 15.32
C SER A 609 12.72 7.19 14.67
N ALA A 610 13.78 6.36 14.63
CA ALA A 610 15.04 6.67 13.92
C ALA A 610 15.11 5.97 12.54
N GLY A 611 13.97 5.53 12.02
CA GLY A 611 13.85 4.76 10.78
C GLY A 611 13.39 3.32 11.01
N GLU A 612 13.36 2.82 12.23
CA GLU A 612 12.65 1.58 12.58
C GLU A 612 11.13 1.79 12.60
N VAL A 613 10.38 0.72 12.32
CA VAL A 613 8.92 0.72 12.42
C VAL A 613 8.52 0.64 13.90
N GLN A 614 7.66 1.55 14.32
CA GLN A 614 7.04 1.60 15.64
C GLN A 614 5.65 0.98 15.58
N ASP A 615 5.41 -0.06 16.39
CA ASP A 615 4.13 -0.75 16.49
C ASP A 615 3.28 -0.12 17.60
N ILE A 616 2.18 0.52 17.21
CA ILE A 616 1.27 1.22 18.11
C ILE A 616 -0.02 0.41 18.28
N ASN A 617 -0.22 -0.11 19.48
CA ASN A 617 -1.44 -0.85 19.82
C ASN A 617 -2.62 0.12 19.97
N VAL A 618 -3.80 -0.35 19.59
CA VAL A 618 -5.05 0.39 19.73
C VAL A 618 -6.11 -0.46 20.44
N SER A 619 -6.98 0.20 21.20
CA SER A 619 -8.07 -0.43 21.94
C SER A 619 -9.40 0.26 21.62
N ILE A 620 -10.46 -0.51 21.37
CA ILE A 620 -11.79 -0.01 21.04
C ILE A 620 -12.77 -0.22 22.20
N ASN A 621 -13.58 0.79 22.51
CA ASN A 621 -14.77 0.65 23.36
C ASN A 621 -16.04 0.58 22.50
N ALA A 622 -16.52 -0.63 22.22
CA ALA A 622 -17.65 -0.87 21.32
C ALA A 622 -19.03 -1.00 22.03
N ASP A 623 -19.12 -0.67 23.33
CA ASP A 623 -20.34 -0.90 24.12
C ASP A 623 -21.58 -0.24 23.49
N ASN A 624 -21.41 1.00 23.01
CA ASN A 624 -22.44 1.81 22.36
C ASN A 624 -22.37 1.81 20.83
N LEU A 625 -21.55 0.95 20.23
CA LEU A 625 -21.43 0.80 18.77
C LEU A 625 -22.24 -0.41 18.30
N GLU A 626 -22.98 -0.27 17.21
CA GLU A 626 -23.61 -1.40 16.51
C GLU A 626 -22.55 -2.21 15.74
N LEU A 627 -22.86 -3.48 15.39
CA LEU A 627 -21.95 -4.29 14.56
C LEU A 627 -21.81 -3.65 13.17
N GLY A 628 -20.60 -3.68 12.61
CA GLY A 628 -20.33 -3.13 11.29
C GLY A 628 -19.01 -2.37 11.20
N ASP A 629 -18.76 -1.77 10.04
CA ASP A 629 -17.56 -1.00 9.77
C ASP A 629 -17.73 0.46 10.20
N TYR A 630 -16.72 0.97 10.89
CA TYR A 630 -16.56 2.37 11.30
C TYR A 630 -15.27 2.90 10.69
N TYR A 631 -15.26 4.22 10.48
CA TYR A 631 -14.09 4.93 10.01
C TYR A 631 -13.82 6.07 10.95
N CYS A 632 -12.60 6.10 11.46
CA CYS A 632 -12.13 7.16 12.34
C CYS A 632 -10.82 7.69 11.82
N ARG A 633 -10.53 8.93 12.21
CA ARG A 633 -9.29 9.60 11.85
C ARG A 633 -8.39 9.65 13.08
N VAL A 634 -7.13 9.32 12.84
CA VAL A 634 -6.04 9.63 13.76
C VAL A 634 -5.12 10.65 13.10
N LYS A 635 -4.68 11.63 13.88
CA LYS A 635 -3.73 12.65 13.46
C LYS A 635 -2.41 12.40 14.14
N ILE A 636 -1.35 12.43 13.36
CA ILE A 636 0.02 12.22 13.80
C ILE A 636 0.72 13.57 13.66
N TYR A 637 1.13 14.11 14.79
CA TYR A 637 1.87 15.35 14.90
C TYR A 637 3.34 15.06 15.10
N SER A 638 4.19 15.84 14.45
CA SER A 638 5.62 15.89 14.70
C SER A 638 6.12 17.28 14.35
N ASP A 639 6.52 18.08 15.33
CA ASP A 639 6.87 19.49 15.09
C ASP A 639 8.03 19.67 14.10
N ASP A 640 8.90 18.66 13.99
CA ASP A 640 10.11 18.69 13.17
C ASP A 640 9.93 17.99 11.80
N ALA A 641 8.80 17.32 11.54
CA ALA A 641 8.58 16.62 10.28
C ALA A 641 8.04 17.53 9.18
N VAL A 642 8.52 17.36 7.95
CA VAL A 642 8.13 18.20 6.80
C VAL A 642 6.67 18.05 6.39
N ASN A 643 6.11 16.88 6.63
CA ASN A 643 4.74 16.54 6.31
C ASN A 643 3.83 16.63 7.56
N ASN A 644 4.17 17.46 8.55
CA ASN A 644 3.36 17.62 9.75
C ASN A 644 2.10 18.51 9.54
N PRO A 645 0.92 18.11 10.04
CA PRO A 645 0.57 16.78 10.57
C PRO A 645 0.14 15.81 9.46
N GLN A 646 0.30 14.52 9.70
CA GLN A 646 -0.28 13.47 8.85
C GLN A 646 -1.61 12.96 9.41
N GLU A 647 -2.56 12.66 8.52
CA GLU A 647 -3.86 12.10 8.88
C GLU A 647 -3.99 10.67 8.32
N LEU A 648 -4.13 9.68 9.21
CA LEU A 648 -4.44 8.32 8.81
C LEU A 648 -5.92 8.00 9.11
N TRP A 649 -6.61 7.48 8.10
CA TRP A 649 -7.97 6.96 8.26
C TRP A 649 -7.92 5.48 8.61
N LEU A 650 -8.44 5.13 9.78
CA LEU A 650 -8.52 3.76 10.23
C LEU A 650 -9.86 3.16 9.84
N GLN A 651 -9.82 1.96 9.25
CA GLN A 651 -10.97 1.09 9.15
C GLN A 651 -11.07 0.26 10.42
N VAL A 652 -12.16 0.44 11.16
CA VAL A 652 -12.45 -0.29 12.39
C VAL A 652 -13.69 -1.15 12.16
N HIS A 653 -13.54 -2.47 12.18
CA HIS A 653 -14.66 -3.41 12.10
C HIS A 653 -15.10 -3.81 13.50
N ILE A 654 -16.35 -3.50 13.87
CA ILE A 654 -16.99 -4.02 15.09
C ILE A 654 -17.66 -5.34 14.72
N GLY A 655 -16.96 -6.43 15.01
CA GLY A 655 -17.33 -7.78 14.62
C GLY A 655 -17.73 -8.68 15.79
N THR A 656 -17.91 -9.94 15.46
CA THR A 656 -18.30 -11.02 16.37
C THR A 656 -17.24 -12.12 16.39
N LEU A 657 -16.97 -12.64 17.58
CA LEU A 657 -16.23 -13.88 17.80
C LEU A 657 -17.20 -15.07 17.82
N TRP A 658 -17.01 -16.04 16.94
CA TRP A 658 -17.78 -17.27 16.88
C TRP A 658 -16.99 -18.43 17.47
N ASN A 659 -17.44 -18.99 18.59
CA ASN A 659 -16.77 -20.10 19.25
C ASN A 659 -17.33 -21.44 18.78
N VAL A 660 -16.44 -22.34 18.35
CA VAL A 660 -16.78 -23.71 17.94
C VAL A 660 -16.25 -24.66 19.01
N PRO A 661 -17.08 -25.55 19.60
CA PRO A 661 -18.48 -25.82 19.25
C PRO A 661 -19.53 -25.02 20.08
N MET A 662 -19.12 -24.09 20.95
CA MET A 662 -20.01 -23.50 21.96
C MET A 662 -21.16 -22.67 21.40
N ASP A 663 -20.90 -21.83 20.41
CA ASP A 663 -21.91 -20.99 19.77
C ASP A 663 -22.60 -21.75 18.62
N VAL A 664 -21.83 -22.56 17.89
CA VAL A 664 -22.28 -23.36 16.75
C VAL A 664 -21.51 -24.67 16.65
N ASN A 665 -22.20 -25.74 16.21
CA ASN A 665 -21.69 -27.11 16.33
C ASN A 665 -20.54 -27.47 15.38
N THR A 666 -20.32 -26.73 14.29
CA THR A 666 -19.29 -27.05 13.28
C THR A 666 -18.59 -25.79 12.77
N ILE A 667 -17.39 -25.98 12.25
CA ILE A 667 -16.56 -24.90 11.73
C ILE A 667 -17.24 -24.20 10.54
N GLN A 668 -17.80 -24.96 9.60
CA GLN A 668 -18.51 -24.38 8.45
C GLN A 668 -19.74 -23.58 8.89
N ALA A 669 -20.48 -24.03 9.92
CA ALA A 669 -21.64 -23.29 10.41
C ALA A 669 -21.24 -21.93 11.04
N ALA A 670 -20.08 -21.87 11.70
CA ALA A 670 -19.53 -20.60 12.20
C ALA A 670 -19.20 -19.66 11.06
N ILE A 671 -18.48 -20.16 10.05
CA ILE A 671 -18.12 -19.38 8.86
C ILE A 671 -19.37 -18.91 8.12
N ASP A 672 -20.40 -19.74 7.99
CA ASP A 672 -21.65 -19.38 7.31
C ASP A 672 -22.38 -18.24 8.04
N ALA A 673 -22.38 -18.25 9.37
CA ALA A 673 -22.99 -17.21 10.21
C ALA A 673 -22.16 -15.92 10.30
N ALA A 674 -20.83 -16.02 10.19
CA ALA A 674 -19.90 -14.91 10.28
C ALA A 674 -20.06 -13.88 9.15
N SER A 675 -19.80 -12.61 9.44
CA SER A 675 -19.62 -11.56 8.44
C SER A 675 -18.16 -11.50 7.95
N ASN A 676 -17.86 -10.65 6.97
CA ASN A 676 -16.48 -10.34 6.65
C ASN A 676 -15.77 -9.76 7.88
N PHE A 677 -14.50 -10.15 8.08
CA PHE A 677 -13.60 -9.69 9.14
C PHE A 677 -13.96 -10.14 10.57
N ASP A 678 -15.00 -10.96 10.72
CA ASP A 678 -15.29 -11.68 11.97
C ASP A 678 -14.18 -12.70 12.30
N TYR A 679 -14.23 -13.21 13.53
CA TYR A 679 -13.29 -14.21 14.02
C TYR A 679 -14.03 -15.52 14.34
N VAL A 680 -13.41 -16.65 14.01
CA VAL A 680 -13.87 -17.99 14.36
C VAL A 680 -12.81 -18.64 15.24
N CYS A 681 -13.13 -18.81 16.53
CA CYS A 681 -12.29 -19.49 17.50
C CYS A 681 -12.72 -20.95 17.64
N VAL A 682 -11.83 -21.87 17.33
CA VAL A 682 -12.06 -23.31 17.42
C VAL A 682 -11.45 -23.81 18.72
N MET A 683 -12.26 -24.32 19.64
CA MET A 683 -11.78 -24.88 20.90
C MET A 683 -10.86 -26.08 20.68
N ASP A 684 -9.92 -26.29 21.59
CA ASP A 684 -9.05 -27.46 21.56
C ASP A 684 -9.88 -28.77 21.55
N GLY A 685 -9.56 -29.68 20.63
CA GLY A 685 -10.33 -30.90 20.41
C GLY A 685 -10.07 -31.55 19.06
N ASN A 686 -10.71 -32.69 18.81
CA ASN A 686 -10.67 -33.39 17.53
C ASN A 686 -11.99 -33.24 16.78
N TYR A 687 -11.94 -32.62 15.60
CA TYR A 687 -13.08 -32.28 14.76
C TYR A 687 -13.15 -33.22 13.55
N THR A 688 -14.22 -34.02 13.51
CA THR A 688 -14.53 -34.96 12.42
C THR A 688 -15.94 -34.69 11.87
N GLY A 689 -16.33 -35.42 10.82
CA GLY A 689 -17.70 -35.33 10.28
C GLY A 689 -17.97 -34.15 9.33
N PRO A 690 -19.16 -34.11 8.71
CA PRO A 690 -19.56 -33.02 7.82
C PRO A 690 -19.56 -31.65 8.53
N GLY A 691 -19.13 -30.60 7.82
CA GLY A 691 -19.00 -29.24 8.36
C GLY A 691 -17.67 -28.96 9.06
N ASN A 692 -16.82 -29.98 9.25
CA ASN A 692 -15.46 -29.84 9.78
C ASN A 692 -14.37 -30.27 8.77
N ARG A 693 -14.77 -30.61 7.53
CA ARG A 693 -13.91 -30.89 6.37
C ARG A 693 -14.54 -30.30 5.12
N ASP A 694 -13.76 -30.15 4.06
CA ASP A 694 -14.12 -29.37 2.86
C ASP A 694 -14.62 -27.95 3.19
N ILE A 695 -14.05 -27.34 4.22
CA ILE A 695 -14.45 -26.04 4.73
C ILE A 695 -14.14 -24.97 3.68
N THR A 696 -15.12 -24.11 3.39
CA THR A 696 -14.96 -22.97 2.50
C THR A 696 -15.34 -21.68 3.22
N PHE A 697 -14.58 -20.62 2.94
CA PHE A 697 -14.81 -19.30 3.50
C PHE A 697 -15.90 -18.54 2.73
N GLY A 698 -16.35 -19.05 1.58
CA GLY A 698 -17.46 -18.47 0.81
C GLY A 698 -17.18 -17.06 0.29
N GLY A 699 -15.90 -16.71 0.06
CA GLY A 699 -15.48 -15.37 -0.35
C GLY A 699 -15.35 -14.39 0.82
N LYS A 700 -15.48 -14.87 2.07
CA LYS A 700 -15.33 -14.04 3.26
C LYS A 700 -13.86 -13.92 3.68
N ASN A 701 -13.45 -12.72 4.03
CA ASN A 701 -12.14 -12.42 4.58
C ASN A 701 -12.23 -12.42 6.12
N LEU A 702 -12.12 -13.60 6.75
CA LEU A 702 -12.24 -13.76 8.21
C LEU A 702 -11.01 -14.47 8.79
N VAL A 703 -10.87 -14.44 10.12
CA VAL A 703 -9.78 -15.12 10.84
C VAL A 703 -10.31 -16.39 11.50
N LEU A 704 -9.73 -17.55 11.17
CA LEU A 704 -10.00 -18.82 11.84
C LEU A 704 -8.76 -19.26 12.62
N TYR A 705 -8.93 -19.52 13.92
CA TYR A 705 -7.82 -19.89 14.80
C TYR A 705 -8.23 -20.85 15.93
N SER A 706 -7.26 -21.52 16.55
CA SER A 706 -7.51 -22.32 17.76
C SER A 706 -7.51 -21.49 19.04
N GLU A 707 -8.33 -21.87 20.01
CA GLU A 707 -8.47 -21.19 21.30
C GLU A 707 -7.13 -21.08 22.05
N SER A 708 -6.34 -22.15 22.09
CA SER A 708 -5.05 -22.17 22.78
C SER A 708 -3.92 -21.48 22.02
N GLY A 709 -4.11 -21.20 20.72
CA GLY A 709 -3.02 -20.82 19.82
C GLY A 709 -1.97 -21.92 19.60
N ASN A 710 -2.17 -23.12 20.15
CA ASN A 710 -1.30 -24.27 19.96
C ASN A 710 -1.92 -25.23 18.94
N PRO A 711 -1.34 -25.39 17.73
CA PRO A 711 -1.90 -26.27 16.71
C PRO A 711 -2.01 -27.73 17.15
N GLU A 712 -1.21 -28.20 18.10
CA GLU A 712 -1.23 -29.61 18.55
C GLU A 712 -2.52 -29.99 19.28
N ASN A 713 -3.26 -29.00 19.81
CA ASN A 713 -4.47 -29.26 20.58
C ASN A 713 -5.77 -29.17 19.77
N CYS A 714 -5.77 -28.44 18.65
CA CYS A 714 -6.94 -28.27 17.79
C CYS A 714 -6.75 -29.03 16.47
N ILE A 715 -7.37 -30.19 16.35
CA ILE A 715 -7.16 -31.15 15.28
C ILE A 715 -8.40 -31.23 14.39
N ILE A 716 -8.24 -30.98 13.10
CA ILE A 716 -9.20 -31.29 12.05
C ILE A 716 -8.79 -32.62 11.41
N ASP A 717 -9.55 -33.67 11.67
CA ASP A 717 -9.34 -35.00 11.10
C ASP A 717 -10.29 -35.20 9.92
N CYS A 718 -9.72 -35.22 8.70
CA CYS A 718 -10.46 -35.37 7.46
C CYS A 718 -10.87 -36.84 7.18
N GLU A 719 -10.55 -37.78 8.08
CA GLU A 719 -10.99 -39.19 8.08
C GLU A 719 -10.59 -39.97 6.81
N ARG A 720 -9.60 -39.48 6.05
CA ARG A 720 -9.24 -39.92 4.70
C ARG A 720 -10.40 -39.86 3.70
N LEU A 721 -11.33 -38.94 3.91
CA LEU A 721 -12.50 -38.77 3.06
C LEU A 721 -12.35 -37.60 2.09
N SER A 722 -11.77 -36.48 2.53
CA SER A 722 -11.61 -35.29 1.68
C SER A 722 -10.49 -34.34 2.15
N LYS A 723 -10.56 -33.06 1.72
CA LYS A 723 -9.62 -31.98 2.05
C LYS A 723 -10.07 -31.25 3.32
N ALA A 724 -9.22 -30.42 3.90
CA ALA A 724 -9.61 -29.60 5.05
C ALA A 724 -10.23 -28.27 4.59
N PHE A 725 -9.51 -27.48 3.79
CA PHE A 725 -9.92 -26.11 3.43
C PHE A 725 -9.85 -25.83 1.91
N ASN A 726 -10.83 -25.07 1.42
CA ASN A 726 -10.96 -24.61 0.03
C ASN A 726 -11.14 -23.07 -0.03
N PHE A 727 -10.08 -22.37 -0.42
CA PHE A 727 -10.10 -20.92 -0.73
C PHE A 727 -10.28 -20.73 -2.24
N ILE A 728 -11.53 -20.65 -2.68
CA ILE A 728 -11.91 -20.77 -4.10
C ILE A 728 -12.87 -19.68 -4.57
N ASN A 729 -13.12 -18.65 -3.77
CA ASN A 729 -14.08 -17.59 -4.06
C ASN A 729 -13.44 -16.18 -3.98
N GLY A 730 -12.12 -16.09 -4.15
CA GLY A 730 -11.39 -14.81 -4.13
C GLY A 730 -11.13 -14.27 -2.72
N GLU A 731 -10.97 -15.15 -1.73
CA GLU A 731 -10.60 -14.78 -0.37
C GLU A 731 -9.17 -14.19 -0.36
N THR A 732 -9.01 -12.92 -0.01
CA THR A 732 -7.76 -12.16 -0.17
C THR A 732 -7.12 -11.73 1.15
N GLU A 733 -7.88 -11.75 2.24
CA GLU A 733 -7.40 -11.45 3.60
C GLU A 733 -7.85 -12.54 4.60
N ALA A 734 -8.20 -13.73 4.11
CA ALA A 734 -8.57 -14.85 4.98
C ALA A 734 -7.33 -15.40 5.70
N VAL A 735 -7.47 -15.66 7.00
CA VAL A 735 -6.39 -16.18 7.85
C VAL A 735 -6.77 -17.54 8.43
N LEU A 736 -5.85 -18.50 8.32
CA LEU A 736 -5.90 -19.80 8.98
C LEU A 736 -4.71 -19.90 9.94
N ASN A 737 -4.97 -19.99 11.23
CA ASN A 737 -3.94 -19.94 12.27
C ASN A 737 -4.04 -21.09 13.27
N ALA A 738 -2.92 -21.71 13.64
CA ALA A 738 -2.85 -22.59 14.81
C ALA A 738 -3.77 -23.83 14.76
N ILE A 739 -3.90 -24.48 13.60
CA ILE A 739 -4.71 -25.70 13.42
C ILE A 739 -3.85 -26.88 12.96
N SER A 740 -4.06 -28.06 13.54
CA SER A 740 -3.58 -29.34 13.00
C SER A 740 -4.57 -29.92 12.00
N ILE A 741 -4.11 -30.30 10.82
CA ILE A 741 -4.89 -30.95 9.77
C ILE A 741 -4.33 -32.34 9.53
N ILE A 742 -5.15 -33.37 9.72
CA ILE A 742 -4.71 -34.76 9.61
C ILE A 742 -5.60 -35.61 8.70
N ASN A 743 -5.03 -36.73 8.20
CA ASN A 743 -5.75 -37.77 7.46
C ASN A 743 -6.53 -37.23 6.24
N THR A 744 -5.92 -36.39 5.41
CA THR A 744 -6.59 -35.88 4.21
C THR A 744 -6.62 -36.92 3.07
N ASN A 745 -7.61 -36.78 2.18
CA ASN A 745 -7.67 -37.48 0.90
C ASN A 745 -7.45 -36.48 -0.24
N GLY A 746 -6.18 -36.27 -0.59
CA GLY A 746 -5.74 -35.22 -1.52
C GLY A 746 -5.07 -34.06 -0.78
N GLU A 747 -5.21 -32.86 -1.33
CA GLU A 747 -4.64 -31.63 -0.80
C GLU A 747 -5.29 -31.25 0.53
N ALA A 748 -4.49 -30.87 1.54
CA ALA A 748 -5.05 -30.40 2.79
C ALA A 748 -5.70 -29.02 2.63
N VAL A 749 -5.04 -28.12 1.91
CA VAL A 749 -5.53 -26.77 1.58
C VAL A 749 -5.41 -26.53 0.08
N VAL A 750 -6.46 -25.96 -0.52
CA VAL A 750 -6.46 -25.53 -1.92
C VAL A 750 -6.69 -24.03 -2.02
N CYS A 751 -5.81 -23.36 -2.75
CA CYS A 751 -5.94 -21.95 -3.14
C CYS A 751 -6.22 -21.88 -4.66
N ASP A 752 -7.38 -21.34 -5.03
CA ASP A 752 -7.87 -21.19 -6.40
C ASP A 752 -8.58 -19.83 -6.60
N ALA A 753 -8.90 -19.49 -7.86
CA ALA A 753 -9.70 -18.33 -8.23
C ALA A 753 -9.15 -16.99 -7.69
N CYS A 754 -7.84 -16.77 -7.83
CA CYS A 754 -7.15 -15.57 -7.37
C CYS A 754 -7.25 -15.32 -5.85
N SER A 755 -7.50 -16.36 -5.04
CA SER A 755 -7.40 -16.28 -3.58
C SER A 755 -5.96 -16.02 -3.12
N SER A 756 -5.81 -15.41 -1.95
CA SER A 756 -4.54 -15.08 -1.31
C SER A 756 -4.58 -15.28 0.21
N PRO A 757 -4.90 -16.48 0.73
CA PRO A 757 -4.99 -16.71 2.16
C PRO A 757 -3.62 -16.62 2.86
N PHE A 758 -3.65 -16.25 4.13
CA PHE A 758 -2.51 -16.33 5.04
C PHE A 758 -2.65 -17.54 5.97
N ILE A 759 -1.71 -18.47 5.88
CA ILE A 759 -1.68 -19.70 6.67
C ILE A 759 -0.50 -19.61 7.63
N THR A 760 -0.75 -19.73 8.93
CA THR A 760 0.31 -19.59 9.93
C THR A 760 0.19 -20.55 11.10
N ASN A 761 1.32 -20.98 11.65
CA ASN A 761 1.38 -21.82 12.85
C ASN A 761 0.53 -23.11 12.73
N CYS A 762 0.35 -23.66 11.52
CA CYS A 762 -0.44 -24.87 11.29
C CYS A 762 0.43 -26.13 11.22
N ILE A 763 -0.15 -27.28 11.56
CA ILE A 763 0.51 -28.60 11.39
C ILE A 763 -0.26 -29.37 10.33
N PHE A 764 0.42 -29.82 9.27
CA PHE A 764 -0.15 -30.67 8.23
C PHE A 764 0.40 -32.07 8.39
N SER A 765 -0.45 -33.09 8.53
CA SER A 765 0.06 -34.45 8.61
C SER A 765 -0.82 -35.58 8.07
N SER A 766 -0.20 -36.74 7.86
CA SER A 766 -0.89 -38.00 7.54
C SER A 766 -1.78 -37.95 6.28
N GLY A 767 -1.40 -37.14 5.30
CA GLY A 767 -2.10 -36.95 4.02
C GLY A 767 -1.14 -36.97 2.82
N PRO A 768 -1.63 -36.98 1.56
CA PRO A 768 -0.74 -37.01 0.41
C PRO A 768 -0.04 -35.67 0.17
N HIS A 769 -0.74 -34.54 0.30
CA HIS A 769 -0.23 -33.20 0.00
C HIS A 769 -0.59 -32.20 1.12
N GLY A 770 0.21 -31.14 1.25
CA GLY A 770 -0.06 -30.01 2.15
C GLY A 770 -0.91 -28.94 1.46
N VAL A 771 -0.26 -28.02 0.73
CA VAL A 771 -0.91 -26.86 0.11
C VAL A 771 -0.80 -26.91 -1.41
N TYR A 772 -1.93 -26.72 -2.10
CA TYR A 772 -1.99 -26.62 -3.55
C TYR A 772 -2.43 -25.23 -3.99
N VAL A 773 -1.65 -24.61 -4.88
CA VAL A 773 -1.92 -23.27 -5.40
C VAL A 773 -2.09 -23.32 -6.92
N LYS A 774 -3.16 -22.73 -7.45
CA LYS A 774 -3.46 -22.72 -8.89
C LYS A 774 -4.20 -21.46 -9.34
N ASN A 775 -4.30 -21.27 -10.66
CA ASN A 775 -5.11 -20.24 -11.31
C ASN A 775 -4.83 -18.83 -10.78
N PHE A 776 -3.54 -18.47 -10.74
CA PHE A 776 -3.06 -17.15 -10.32
C PHE A 776 -3.39 -16.78 -8.87
N SER A 777 -3.72 -17.75 -8.03
CA SER A 777 -3.78 -17.56 -6.58
C SER A 777 -2.39 -17.29 -5.99
N SER A 778 -2.39 -16.65 -4.82
CA SER A 778 -1.22 -16.45 -3.97
C SER A 778 -1.41 -17.16 -2.64
N VAL A 779 -0.34 -17.37 -1.88
CA VAL A 779 -0.42 -17.84 -0.49
C VAL A 779 0.79 -17.36 0.29
N LYS A 780 0.56 -16.96 1.53
CA LYS A 780 1.63 -16.75 2.52
C LYS A 780 1.56 -17.86 3.57
N ILE A 781 2.68 -18.53 3.83
CA ILE A 781 2.77 -19.65 4.76
C ILE A 781 3.89 -19.36 5.76
N THR A 782 3.58 -19.25 7.04
CA THR A 782 4.61 -18.98 8.07
C THR A 782 4.52 -19.90 9.27
N LYS A 783 5.64 -20.29 9.87
CA LYS A 783 5.65 -21.06 11.14
C LYS A 783 4.88 -22.39 11.09
N CYS A 784 4.64 -22.93 9.90
CA CYS A 784 3.90 -24.19 9.72
C CYS A 784 4.85 -25.41 9.74
N LYS A 785 4.33 -26.57 10.17
CA LYS A 785 5.04 -27.85 10.16
C LYS A 785 4.36 -28.85 9.22
N PHE A 786 5.14 -29.56 8.40
CA PHE A 786 4.64 -30.53 7.42
C PHE A 786 5.11 -31.95 7.71
N LEU A 787 4.36 -32.70 8.52
CA LEU A 787 4.77 -34.01 9.06
C LEU A 787 4.16 -35.17 8.24
N ASN A 788 4.89 -36.24 7.94
CA ASN A 788 4.32 -37.52 7.50
C ASN A 788 3.45 -37.42 6.23
N LEU A 789 3.79 -36.49 5.34
CA LEU A 789 3.19 -36.37 4.02
C LEU A 789 3.94 -37.29 3.04
N PHE A 790 3.23 -37.88 2.07
CA PHE A 790 3.80 -38.92 1.20
C PHE A 790 3.85 -38.58 -0.29
N ASN A 791 3.55 -37.33 -0.67
CA ASN A 791 3.72 -36.80 -2.03
C ASN A 791 4.35 -35.39 -1.98
N ASP A 792 4.10 -34.53 -2.98
CA ASP A 792 4.63 -33.16 -3.00
C ASP A 792 3.92 -32.28 -1.95
N VAL A 793 4.68 -31.66 -1.05
CA VAL A 793 4.12 -30.98 0.14
C VAL A 793 3.44 -29.66 -0.23
N ILE A 794 4.16 -28.75 -0.90
CA ILE A 794 3.61 -27.54 -1.49
C ILE A 794 3.84 -27.62 -2.99
N PHE A 795 2.76 -27.51 -3.77
CA PHE A 795 2.86 -27.68 -5.21
C PHE A 795 1.94 -26.74 -6.00
N SER A 796 2.30 -26.53 -7.26
CA SER A 796 1.50 -25.80 -8.24
C SER A 796 1.73 -26.35 -9.65
N SER A 797 0.64 -26.61 -10.38
CA SER A 797 0.69 -27.13 -11.77
C SER A 797 -0.12 -26.32 -12.79
N MET A 798 -0.95 -25.38 -12.32
CA MET A 798 -1.81 -24.53 -13.16
C MET A 798 -1.51 -23.04 -12.96
N GLY A 799 -0.28 -22.74 -12.55
CA GLY A 799 0.25 -21.40 -12.32
C GLY A 799 -0.22 -20.71 -11.04
N TYR A 800 0.63 -19.81 -10.54
CA TYR A 800 0.44 -19.08 -9.29
C TYR A 800 0.99 -17.66 -9.41
N ARG A 801 0.54 -16.73 -8.57
CA ARG A 801 1.05 -15.35 -8.57
C ARG A 801 2.19 -15.18 -7.56
N LYS A 802 1.94 -15.43 -6.28
CA LYS A 802 2.97 -15.34 -5.22
C LYS A 802 2.87 -16.50 -4.24
N ILE A 803 3.96 -17.23 -4.02
CA ILE A 803 4.08 -18.21 -2.94
C ILE A 803 5.21 -17.74 -2.03
N ASP A 804 4.88 -17.35 -0.79
CA ASP A 804 5.85 -16.88 0.20
C ASP A 804 5.84 -17.78 1.43
N ILE A 805 6.96 -18.44 1.69
CA ILE A 805 7.11 -19.44 2.77
C ILE A 805 8.23 -19.00 3.71
N ARG A 806 7.93 -18.89 5.01
CA ARG A 806 8.92 -18.47 6.02
C ARG A 806 8.82 -19.28 7.31
N ASP A 807 9.96 -19.55 7.94
CA ASP A 807 10.03 -20.19 9.26
C ASP A 807 9.28 -21.54 9.33
N CYS A 808 9.22 -22.26 8.21
CA CYS A 808 8.49 -23.52 8.09
C CYS A 808 9.41 -24.73 8.28
N ILE A 809 8.84 -25.80 8.85
CA ILE A 809 9.58 -27.03 9.17
C ILE A 809 9.09 -28.18 8.28
N PHE A 810 10.03 -28.80 7.57
CA PHE A 810 9.81 -30.01 6.78
C PHE A 810 10.63 -31.18 7.39
N PRO A 811 10.12 -31.86 8.44
CA PRO A 811 10.83 -32.89 9.21
C PRO A 811 11.13 -34.19 8.43
N GLU A 812 11.77 -35.14 9.12
CA GLU A 812 12.37 -36.39 8.62
C GLU A 812 11.37 -37.49 8.20
N GLU A 813 10.51 -37.21 7.24
CA GLU A 813 9.51 -38.16 6.74
C GLU A 813 9.55 -38.22 5.19
N ARG A 814 9.22 -39.37 4.59
CA ARG A 814 9.41 -39.63 3.15
C ARG A 814 8.33 -38.96 2.28
N TYR A 815 8.34 -37.63 2.15
CA TYR A 815 7.60 -36.95 1.08
C TYR A 815 8.37 -37.02 -0.26
N ARG A 816 7.67 -36.71 -1.36
CA ARG A 816 8.26 -36.72 -2.71
C ARG A 816 9.21 -35.55 -2.90
N SER A 817 8.69 -34.32 -2.85
CA SER A 817 9.42 -33.06 -2.85
C SER A 817 8.79 -32.12 -1.83
N ALA A 818 9.58 -31.26 -1.17
CA ALA A 818 9.02 -30.24 -0.29
C ALA A 818 8.27 -29.19 -1.11
N ILE A 819 8.92 -28.71 -2.17
CA ILE A 819 8.37 -27.71 -3.09
C ILE A 819 8.41 -28.27 -4.51
N SER A 820 7.26 -28.26 -5.20
CA SER A 820 7.15 -28.62 -6.62
C SER A 820 6.19 -27.67 -7.34
N ILE A 821 6.69 -26.54 -7.83
CA ILE A 821 5.87 -25.45 -8.37
C ILE A 821 6.19 -25.16 -9.83
N SER A 822 5.19 -24.67 -10.56
CA SER A 822 5.36 -24.33 -11.98
C SER A 822 4.45 -23.20 -12.46
N ASN A 823 4.90 -22.50 -13.51
CA ASN A 823 4.14 -21.47 -14.23
C ASN A 823 3.71 -20.27 -13.35
N GLY A 824 4.62 -19.71 -12.55
CA GLY A 824 4.26 -18.64 -11.61
C GLY A 824 5.11 -17.37 -11.70
N ASP A 825 4.66 -16.32 -11.02
CA ASP A 825 5.40 -15.05 -11.00
C ASP A 825 6.50 -15.07 -9.94
N ASN A 826 6.14 -15.08 -8.65
CA ASN A 826 7.09 -14.90 -7.55
C ASN A 826 7.07 -16.07 -6.57
N PHE A 827 8.23 -16.65 -6.30
CA PHE A 827 8.42 -17.64 -5.23
C PHE A 827 9.50 -17.18 -4.25
N SER A 828 9.15 -17.12 -2.96
CA SER A 828 10.10 -16.86 -1.88
C SER A 828 10.06 -17.95 -0.82
N LEU A 829 11.24 -18.42 -0.41
CA LEU A 829 11.43 -19.40 0.65
C LEU A 829 12.55 -18.92 1.59
N LYS A 830 12.21 -18.66 2.85
CA LYS A 830 13.16 -18.14 3.84
C LYS A 830 13.13 -18.91 5.16
N ASN A 831 14.28 -19.04 5.82
CA ASN A 831 14.37 -19.60 7.19
C ASN A 831 13.74 -21.00 7.33
N CYS A 832 13.97 -21.89 6.37
CA CYS A 832 13.36 -23.23 6.33
C CYS A 832 14.41 -24.32 6.30
N ASP A 833 14.12 -25.47 6.91
CA ASP A 833 14.94 -26.68 6.80
C ASP A 833 14.17 -27.77 6.03
N ILE A 834 14.76 -28.21 4.91
CA ILE A 834 14.22 -29.24 4.01
C ILE A 834 15.19 -30.42 4.01
N LYS A 835 14.67 -31.61 4.33
CA LYS A 835 15.52 -32.81 4.37
C LYS A 835 14.83 -34.10 3.98
N ASN A 836 15.62 -35.07 3.52
CA ASN A 836 15.23 -36.47 3.33
C ASN A 836 14.11 -36.71 2.28
N THR A 837 14.04 -35.89 1.24
CA THR A 837 13.04 -36.06 0.18
C THR A 837 13.37 -37.26 -0.73
N SER A 838 12.33 -37.94 -1.23
CA SER A 838 12.52 -39.07 -2.15
C SER A 838 12.80 -38.66 -3.61
N ASN A 839 12.65 -37.38 -3.92
CA ASN A 839 12.93 -36.75 -5.21
C ASN A 839 13.73 -35.43 -4.98
N GLU A 840 13.55 -34.37 -5.79
CA GLU A 840 14.14 -33.04 -5.53
C GLU A 840 13.71 -32.50 -4.16
N GLY A 841 14.54 -31.71 -3.49
CA GLY A 841 14.11 -30.91 -2.34
C GLY A 841 13.17 -29.81 -2.78
N ILE A 842 13.65 -28.99 -3.71
CA ILE A 842 12.94 -27.89 -4.36
C ILE A 842 12.98 -28.09 -5.88
N SER A 843 11.81 -28.10 -6.51
CA SER A 843 11.66 -28.11 -7.97
C SER A 843 10.77 -26.95 -8.42
N CYS A 844 11.32 -26.05 -9.24
CA CYS A 844 10.59 -24.91 -9.78
C CYS A 844 10.72 -24.86 -11.30
N TRP A 845 9.61 -24.63 -12.00
CA TRP A 845 9.55 -24.56 -13.47
C TRP A 845 8.86 -23.28 -13.93
N PHE A 846 9.33 -22.64 -15.00
CA PHE A 846 8.64 -21.49 -15.62
C PHE A 846 8.21 -20.44 -14.58
N THR A 847 9.12 -20.09 -13.68
CA THR A 847 8.89 -19.10 -12.63
C THR A 847 9.72 -17.87 -12.92
N LYS A 848 9.14 -16.69 -12.75
CA LYS A 848 9.76 -15.44 -13.18
C LYS A 848 10.83 -14.96 -12.21
N GLU A 849 10.54 -14.96 -10.92
CA GLU A 849 11.49 -14.62 -9.86
C GLU A 849 11.47 -15.65 -8.73
N ILE A 850 12.67 -16.06 -8.30
CA ILE A 850 12.87 -16.98 -7.17
C ILE A 850 13.85 -16.35 -6.16
N ILE A 851 13.41 -16.26 -4.91
CA ILE A 851 14.25 -15.85 -3.78
C ILE A 851 14.32 -16.99 -2.76
N ILE A 852 15.53 -17.51 -2.54
CA ILE A 852 15.82 -18.54 -1.54
C ILE A 852 16.88 -17.98 -0.59
N GLU A 853 16.58 -17.94 0.70
CA GLU A 853 17.44 -17.28 1.68
C GLU A 853 17.43 -17.97 3.04
N ASN A 854 18.60 -18.15 3.64
CA ASN A 854 18.73 -18.70 4.99
C ASN A 854 18.02 -20.06 5.13
N ILE A 855 18.29 -20.99 4.22
CA ILE A 855 17.69 -22.33 4.23
C ILE A 855 18.74 -23.42 4.24
N SER A 856 18.31 -24.62 4.62
CA SER A 856 19.08 -25.85 4.50
C SER A 856 18.30 -26.85 3.64
N VAL A 857 18.96 -27.46 2.65
CA VAL A 857 18.41 -28.51 1.77
C VAL A 857 19.34 -29.72 1.79
N ARG A 858 18.91 -30.80 2.45
CA ARG A 858 19.79 -31.93 2.76
C ARG A 858 19.22 -33.31 2.43
N ASN A 859 20.08 -34.25 2.06
CA ASN A 859 19.73 -35.68 1.90
C ASN A 859 18.60 -35.97 0.88
N CYS A 860 18.35 -35.09 -0.09
CA CYS A 860 17.35 -35.29 -1.13
C CYS A 860 17.83 -36.30 -2.18
N LYS A 861 16.96 -37.14 -2.73
CA LYS A 861 17.36 -38.22 -3.68
C LYS A 861 17.28 -37.84 -5.16
N GLY A 862 16.67 -36.70 -5.49
CA GLY A 862 16.52 -36.16 -6.83
C GLY A 862 17.22 -34.82 -7.04
N GLY A 863 18.27 -34.52 -6.28
CA GLY A 863 18.90 -33.19 -6.25
C GLY A 863 18.35 -32.29 -5.14
N GLY A 864 19.10 -31.24 -4.80
CA GLY A 864 18.72 -30.30 -3.74
C GLY A 864 17.73 -29.26 -4.27
N ILE A 865 18.26 -28.27 -4.98
CA ILE A 865 17.52 -27.15 -5.58
C ILE A 865 17.62 -27.28 -7.10
N CYS A 866 16.51 -27.56 -7.78
CA CYS A 866 16.47 -27.74 -9.23
C CYS A 866 15.51 -26.75 -9.89
N LEU A 867 16.05 -25.85 -10.72
CA LEU A 867 15.36 -24.69 -11.26
C LEU A 867 15.35 -24.71 -12.79
N TYR A 868 14.17 -24.69 -13.40
CA TYR A 868 13.97 -24.91 -14.83
C TYR A 868 13.28 -23.72 -15.49
N GLU A 869 13.89 -23.14 -16.52
CA GLU A 869 13.32 -22.06 -17.34
C GLU A 869 12.89 -20.87 -16.47
N ILE A 870 13.84 -20.26 -15.77
CA ILE A 870 13.61 -19.20 -14.77
C ILE A 870 14.09 -17.86 -15.31
N GLY A 871 13.35 -16.79 -15.02
CA GLY A 871 13.80 -15.42 -15.28
C GLY A 871 14.98 -15.05 -14.40
N GLU A 872 14.72 -14.73 -13.13
CA GLU A 872 15.73 -14.34 -12.15
C GLU A 872 15.73 -15.27 -10.93
N VAL A 873 16.92 -15.64 -10.45
CA VAL A 873 17.12 -16.39 -9.20
C VAL A 873 18.13 -15.71 -8.29
N LYS A 874 17.77 -15.61 -7.00
CA LYS A 874 18.66 -15.22 -5.90
C LYS A 874 18.66 -16.34 -4.86
N ILE A 875 19.82 -16.96 -4.64
CA ILE A 875 20.06 -17.93 -3.57
C ILE A 875 21.11 -17.34 -2.63
N SER A 876 20.79 -17.22 -1.34
CA SER A 876 21.72 -16.64 -0.37
C SER A 876 21.70 -17.35 0.97
N ASN A 877 22.83 -17.35 1.68
CA ASN A 877 22.93 -17.88 3.04
C ASN A 877 22.37 -19.31 3.14
N THR A 878 22.66 -20.16 2.15
CA THR A 878 21.97 -21.44 1.96
C THR A 878 22.94 -22.62 2.01
N GLU A 879 22.57 -23.65 2.75
CA GLU A 879 23.32 -24.89 2.84
C GLU A 879 22.65 -25.99 1.98
N VAL A 880 23.39 -26.55 1.04
CA VAL A 880 22.93 -27.61 0.14
C VAL A 880 23.82 -28.83 0.34
N LEU A 881 23.39 -29.76 1.18
CA LEU A 881 24.27 -30.82 1.71
C LEU A 881 23.79 -32.24 1.37
N ASN A 882 24.71 -33.12 0.94
CA ASN A 882 24.46 -34.56 0.79
C ASN A 882 23.26 -34.90 -0.12
N ASN A 883 22.98 -34.09 -1.13
CA ASN A 883 21.89 -34.36 -2.06
C ASN A 883 22.35 -35.37 -3.12
N LYS A 884 21.65 -36.50 -3.14
CA LYS A 884 21.86 -37.61 -4.06
C LYS A 884 20.98 -37.49 -5.28
N CYS A 885 21.38 -38.22 -6.30
CA CYS A 885 20.95 -37.96 -7.65
C CYS A 885 20.73 -39.30 -8.36
N GLN A 886 19.49 -39.63 -8.72
CA GLN A 886 19.16 -40.90 -9.40
C GLN A 886 19.85 -41.00 -10.76
N SER A 887 20.64 -42.06 -11.02
CA SER A 887 21.35 -42.31 -12.28
C SER A 887 20.53 -41.97 -13.54
N GLY A 888 21.13 -41.25 -14.51
CA GLY A 888 20.49 -40.88 -15.78
C GLY A 888 19.65 -39.58 -15.82
N THR A 889 19.67 -38.75 -14.78
CA THR A 889 18.97 -37.45 -14.72
C THR A 889 19.99 -36.32 -14.52
N PRO A 890 19.81 -35.10 -15.07
CA PRO A 890 20.84 -34.05 -15.01
C PRO A 890 20.90 -33.29 -13.66
N ARG A 891 20.40 -33.89 -12.57
CA ARG A 891 20.16 -33.26 -11.24
C ARG A 891 21.47 -32.90 -10.51
N ALA A 892 21.46 -31.96 -9.57
CA ALA A 892 22.65 -31.49 -8.84
C ALA A 892 22.34 -31.09 -7.39
N GLY A 893 23.35 -30.61 -6.65
CA GLY A 893 23.10 -29.85 -5.43
C GLY A 893 22.21 -28.65 -5.74
N ILE A 894 22.74 -27.73 -6.54
CA ILE A 894 22.01 -26.63 -7.18
C ILE A 894 22.07 -26.85 -8.70
N GLY A 895 20.92 -27.10 -9.32
CA GLY A 895 20.77 -27.27 -10.75
C GLY A 895 20.03 -26.09 -11.38
N LEU A 896 20.68 -25.38 -12.30
CA LEU A 896 20.16 -24.25 -13.05
C LEU A 896 19.99 -24.66 -14.52
N TYR A 897 18.75 -24.85 -14.98
CA TYR A 897 18.42 -25.33 -16.32
C TYR A 897 17.63 -24.25 -17.07
N GLY A 898 18.28 -23.44 -17.93
CA GLY A 898 17.62 -22.36 -18.65
C GLY A 898 17.28 -21.15 -17.77
N VAL A 899 18.19 -20.77 -16.88
CA VAL A 899 18.04 -19.58 -16.02
C VAL A 899 18.61 -18.36 -16.75
N VAL A 900 17.87 -17.24 -16.82
CA VAL A 900 18.32 -16.03 -17.52
C VAL A 900 19.31 -15.23 -16.68
N LYS A 901 19.02 -14.97 -15.40
CA LYS A 901 19.92 -14.26 -14.48
C LYS A 901 19.97 -14.96 -13.13
N GLY A 902 21.17 -15.30 -12.65
CA GLY A 902 21.34 -15.97 -11.36
C GLY A 902 22.37 -15.33 -10.46
N ARG A 903 22.06 -15.22 -9.16
CA ARG A 903 23.02 -14.90 -8.11
C ARG A 903 22.97 -15.95 -7.00
N ILE A 904 24.13 -16.50 -6.66
CA ILE A 904 24.32 -17.42 -5.53
C ILE A 904 25.34 -16.78 -4.60
N SER A 905 25.05 -16.63 -3.31
CA SER A 905 25.96 -15.93 -2.38
C SER A 905 25.95 -16.52 -0.99
N ASN A 906 27.10 -16.57 -0.30
CA ASN A 906 27.19 -17.05 1.08
C ASN A 906 26.62 -18.47 1.24
N CYS A 907 26.88 -19.37 0.30
CA CYS A 907 26.32 -20.71 0.29
C CYS A 907 27.37 -21.78 0.61
N ILE A 908 26.95 -22.83 1.33
CA ILE A 908 27.75 -24.05 1.53
C ILE A 908 27.15 -25.16 0.68
N ILE A 909 27.89 -25.63 -0.32
CA ILE A 909 27.45 -26.65 -1.27
C ILE A 909 28.38 -27.85 -1.12
N SER A 910 27.96 -28.79 -0.27
CA SER A 910 28.81 -29.91 0.16
C SER A 910 28.20 -31.28 -0.12
N SER A 911 29.04 -32.27 -0.45
CA SER A 911 28.65 -33.68 -0.48
C SER A 911 27.56 -34.04 -1.50
N ASN A 912 27.35 -33.23 -2.54
CA ASN A 912 26.29 -33.48 -3.54
C ASN A 912 26.79 -34.34 -4.70
N GLY A 913 25.88 -35.15 -5.27
CA GLY A 913 26.12 -35.84 -6.55
C GLY A 913 26.91 -37.16 -6.50
N LEU A 914 27.22 -37.69 -5.30
CA LEU A 914 28.01 -38.91 -5.11
C LEU A 914 27.50 -40.10 -5.95
N ASN A 915 28.44 -40.76 -6.66
CA ASN A 915 28.26 -41.98 -7.45
C ASN A 915 27.46 -41.80 -8.76
N SER A 916 27.42 -40.59 -9.32
CA SER A 916 26.61 -40.33 -10.52
C SER A 916 27.16 -39.31 -11.53
N ASN A 917 28.44 -38.89 -11.40
CA ASN A 917 29.08 -37.88 -12.26
C ASN A 917 28.36 -36.51 -12.19
N ARG A 918 28.04 -35.99 -11.00
CA ARG A 918 27.22 -34.77 -10.87
C ARG A 918 27.84 -33.71 -9.96
N ALA A 919 27.40 -32.47 -10.13
CA ALA A 919 28.06 -31.32 -9.53
C ALA A 919 27.37 -30.80 -8.27
N GLY A 920 28.15 -30.08 -7.46
CA GLY A 920 27.62 -29.15 -6.46
C GLY A 920 26.72 -28.12 -7.15
N ILE A 921 27.25 -27.43 -8.16
CA ILE A 921 26.51 -26.53 -9.04
C ILE A 921 26.47 -27.10 -10.46
N PHE A 922 25.29 -27.31 -11.01
CA PHE A 922 25.11 -27.71 -12.40
C PHE A 922 24.40 -26.61 -13.17
N VAL A 923 24.96 -26.25 -14.32
CA VAL A 923 24.44 -25.21 -15.18
C VAL A 923 24.18 -25.80 -16.56
N SER A 924 22.96 -25.63 -17.06
CA SER A 924 22.58 -26.05 -18.39
C SER A 924 21.71 -25.04 -19.10
N VAL A 925 21.94 -24.86 -20.39
CA VAL A 925 21.08 -24.05 -21.26
C VAL A 925 20.33 -25.03 -22.17
N ALA A 926 19.15 -25.45 -21.72
CA ALA A 926 18.20 -26.14 -22.59
C ALA A 926 17.47 -25.06 -23.40
N SER A 927 17.65 -25.07 -24.73
CA SER A 927 17.10 -24.05 -25.62
C SER A 927 15.59 -24.20 -25.85
N ILE A 928 14.74 -23.25 -25.43
CA ILE A 928 13.40 -23.01 -26.03
C ILE A 928 12.97 -21.52 -26.06
N LEU A 929 13.41 -20.64 -25.16
CA LEU A 929 12.93 -19.24 -25.17
C LEU A 929 13.78 -18.33 -26.08
N PRO A 930 13.16 -17.54 -26.99
CA PRO A 930 13.86 -16.52 -27.76
C PRO A 930 14.05 -15.28 -26.88
N THR A 931 14.89 -15.34 -25.86
CA THR A 931 15.17 -14.17 -25.02
C THR A 931 16.27 -13.31 -25.66
N SER A 932 16.03 -12.01 -25.68
CA SER A 932 17.02 -10.99 -26.00
C SER A 932 17.98 -10.84 -24.82
N GLY A 933 19.07 -11.62 -24.81
CA GLY A 933 20.13 -11.55 -23.82
C GLY A 933 20.68 -12.94 -23.51
N LYS A 934 22.00 -13.07 -23.46
CA LYS A 934 22.64 -14.32 -23.06
C LYS A 934 22.58 -14.43 -21.52
N PRO A 935 22.38 -15.63 -20.95
CA PRO A 935 22.23 -15.80 -19.52
C PRO A 935 23.52 -15.52 -18.74
N ASN A 936 23.41 -14.99 -17.52
CA ASN A 936 24.52 -14.65 -16.63
C ASN A 936 24.35 -15.25 -15.23
N LEU A 937 25.45 -15.74 -14.65
CA LEU A 937 25.49 -16.31 -13.31
C LEU A 937 26.65 -15.71 -12.51
N LEU A 938 26.35 -15.18 -11.33
CA LEU A 938 27.34 -14.72 -10.37
C LEU A 938 27.26 -15.56 -9.09
N VAL A 939 28.37 -16.19 -8.71
CA VAL A 939 28.52 -16.97 -7.48
C VAL A 939 29.55 -16.27 -6.61
N GLN A 940 29.18 -15.92 -5.37
CA GLN A 940 30.01 -15.13 -4.48
C GLN A 940 30.13 -15.76 -3.10
N ASN A 941 31.26 -15.58 -2.42
CA ASN A 941 31.44 -15.87 -0.99
C ASN A 941 30.96 -17.28 -0.62
N SER A 942 31.19 -18.28 -1.49
CA SER A 942 30.56 -19.60 -1.37
C SER A 942 31.61 -20.71 -1.25
N LEU A 943 31.30 -21.71 -0.43
CA LEU A 943 32.13 -22.88 -0.17
C LEU A 943 31.59 -24.09 -0.95
N ILE A 944 32.34 -24.58 -1.93
CA ILE A 944 31.97 -25.69 -2.82
C ILE A 944 32.94 -26.85 -2.60
N ILE A 945 32.55 -27.80 -1.76
CA ILE A 945 33.44 -28.85 -1.26
C ILE A 945 32.82 -30.24 -1.36
N ALA A 946 33.65 -31.28 -1.37
CA ALA A 946 33.16 -32.66 -1.24
C ALA A 946 32.10 -33.08 -2.28
N ASN A 947 32.04 -32.45 -3.44
CA ASN A 947 31.13 -32.87 -4.51
C ASN A 947 31.85 -33.84 -5.48
N ASP A 948 31.10 -34.51 -6.34
CA ASP A 948 31.71 -35.28 -7.46
C ASP A 948 32.45 -34.30 -8.39
N TYR A 949 31.74 -33.26 -8.86
CA TYR A 949 32.32 -32.07 -9.50
C TYR A 949 31.95 -30.83 -8.67
N GLY A 950 32.84 -29.84 -8.54
CA GLY A 950 32.47 -28.57 -7.91
C GLY A 950 31.38 -27.86 -8.73
N CYS A 951 31.70 -27.55 -9.99
CA CYS A 951 30.79 -26.99 -10.98
C CYS A 951 30.79 -27.82 -12.28
N TYR A 952 29.63 -28.02 -12.89
CA TYR A 952 29.51 -28.65 -14.21
C TYR A 952 28.64 -27.81 -15.13
N VAL A 953 29.16 -27.49 -16.32
CA VAL A 953 28.46 -26.67 -17.32
C VAL A 953 28.16 -27.48 -18.58
N SER A 954 26.91 -27.40 -19.07
CA SER A 954 26.46 -28.09 -20.29
C SER A 954 25.64 -27.21 -21.24
N GLY A 955 25.89 -27.30 -22.55
CA GLY A 955 25.09 -26.63 -23.59
C GLY A 955 25.61 -25.26 -24.06
N TYR A 956 24.84 -24.56 -24.90
CA TYR A 956 25.26 -23.33 -25.59
C TYR A 956 25.12 -22.06 -24.71
N SER A 957 26.25 -21.37 -24.49
CA SER A 957 26.39 -19.92 -24.31
C SER A 957 25.61 -19.22 -23.18
N TYR A 958 26.09 -19.33 -21.93
CA TYR A 958 26.03 -18.19 -21.00
C TYR A 958 26.92 -17.04 -21.54
N ASP A 959 26.56 -15.77 -21.31
CA ASP A 959 27.48 -14.67 -21.63
C ASP A 959 28.67 -14.69 -20.69
N GLN A 960 28.39 -14.91 -19.40
CA GLN A 960 29.40 -14.98 -18.36
C GLN A 960 28.93 -15.81 -17.16
N ILE A 961 29.82 -16.68 -16.65
CA ILE A 961 29.70 -17.30 -15.34
C ILE A 961 30.86 -16.79 -14.49
N GLN A 962 30.56 -16.05 -13.42
CA GLN A 962 31.54 -15.43 -12.55
C GLN A 962 31.54 -16.11 -11.19
N PHE A 963 32.72 -16.47 -10.71
CA PHE A 963 32.96 -16.87 -9.33
C PHE A 963 33.85 -15.79 -8.68
N GLU A 964 33.37 -15.20 -7.60
CA GLU A 964 34.16 -14.23 -6.81
C GLU A 964 34.22 -14.72 -5.37
N ASN A 965 35.38 -14.62 -4.72
CA ASN A 965 35.55 -14.98 -3.32
C ASN A 965 34.99 -16.39 -3.02
N CYS A 966 35.27 -17.38 -3.87
CA CYS A 966 34.75 -18.74 -3.70
C CYS A 966 35.86 -19.71 -3.35
N THR A 967 35.57 -20.71 -2.51
CA THR A 967 36.51 -21.78 -2.17
C THR A 967 36.03 -23.10 -2.76
N PHE A 968 36.85 -23.70 -3.60
CA PHE A 968 36.68 -25.03 -4.17
C PHE A 968 37.80 -25.96 -3.70
N THR A 969 37.44 -27.01 -2.97
CA THR A 969 38.42 -27.99 -2.47
C THR A 969 37.76 -29.30 -2.08
N ASN A 970 38.53 -30.38 -2.07
CA ASN A 970 38.11 -31.73 -1.75
C ASN A 970 36.99 -32.30 -2.63
N ASN A 971 36.80 -31.79 -3.87
CA ASN A 971 35.89 -32.40 -4.83
C ASN A 971 36.54 -33.64 -5.46
N ARG A 972 35.78 -34.73 -5.63
CA ARG A 972 36.34 -36.06 -5.94
C ARG A 972 36.90 -36.19 -7.35
N LYS A 973 36.29 -35.54 -8.35
CA LYS A 973 36.69 -35.68 -9.75
C LYS A 973 37.42 -34.46 -10.25
N TYR A 974 36.72 -33.34 -10.38
CA TYR A 974 37.27 -32.08 -10.85
C TYR A 974 36.57 -30.91 -10.17
N LEU A 975 37.30 -29.81 -9.97
CA LEU A 975 36.72 -28.54 -9.53
C LEU A 975 35.68 -28.07 -10.55
N MET A 976 36.02 -28.10 -11.84
CA MET A 976 35.11 -27.74 -12.92
C MET A 976 35.13 -28.75 -14.07
N SER A 977 33.97 -28.95 -14.70
CA SER A 977 33.85 -29.73 -15.94
C SER A 977 32.90 -29.05 -16.93
N TYR A 978 33.21 -29.15 -18.22
CA TYR A 978 32.38 -28.61 -19.29
C TYR A 978 32.50 -29.41 -20.59
N ASN A 979 31.42 -29.42 -21.39
CA ASN A 979 31.36 -30.15 -22.66
C ASN A 979 31.32 -29.26 -23.93
N GLN A 980 31.25 -27.94 -23.78
CA GLN A 980 31.37 -26.89 -24.82
C GLN A 980 32.01 -25.64 -24.19
N THR A 981 32.30 -24.56 -24.94
CA THR A 981 33.09 -23.40 -24.44
C THR A 981 32.24 -22.33 -23.72
N PRO A 982 32.16 -22.30 -22.37
CA PRO A 982 31.61 -21.16 -21.63
C PRO A 982 32.66 -20.05 -21.46
N ASN A 983 32.21 -18.81 -21.23
CA ASN A 983 33.04 -17.73 -20.71
C ASN A 983 32.94 -17.75 -19.18
N VAL A 984 34.00 -18.20 -18.51
CA VAL A 984 34.03 -18.40 -17.05
C VAL A 984 35.17 -17.60 -16.49
N SER A 985 34.91 -16.86 -15.41
CA SER A 985 35.93 -16.12 -14.68
C SER A 985 35.94 -16.49 -13.20
N PHE A 986 37.13 -16.65 -12.64
CA PHE A 986 37.38 -16.78 -11.21
C PHE A 986 38.20 -15.58 -10.73
N LYS A 987 37.69 -14.85 -9.74
CA LYS A 987 38.40 -13.72 -9.12
C LYS A 987 38.43 -13.92 -7.61
N ASN A 988 39.54 -13.66 -6.93
CA ASN A 988 39.64 -13.77 -5.47
C ASN A 988 39.27 -15.18 -4.94
N CYS A 989 39.47 -16.24 -5.71
CA CYS A 989 39.02 -17.58 -5.35
C CYS A 989 40.16 -18.45 -4.80
N ILE A 990 39.81 -19.49 -4.03
CA ILE A 990 40.71 -20.58 -3.68
C ILE A 990 40.29 -21.83 -4.45
N LEU A 991 41.17 -22.31 -5.35
CA LEU A 991 40.95 -23.45 -6.24
C LEU A 991 41.99 -24.55 -5.90
N TRP A 992 41.67 -25.40 -4.92
CA TRP A 992 42.64 -26.26 -4.24
C TRP A 992 42.44 -27.78 -4.43
N ASP A 993 41.81 -28.20 -5.53
CA ASP A 993 41.65 -29.61 -5.90
C ASP A 993 42.85 -30.16 -6.69
N GLU A 994 43.08 -31.49 -6.63
CA GLU A 994 44.13 -32.16 -7.42
C GLU A 994 43.88 -32.06 -8.93
N ASN A 995 42.61 -32.07 -9.32
CA ASN A 995 42.17 -31.98 -10.69
C ASN A 995 41.31 -30.71 -10.83
N LEU A 996 41.86 -29.69 -11.48
CA LEU A 996 41.16 -28.41 -11.61
C LEU A 996 40.05 -28.49 -12.67
N ILE A 997 40.36 -28.96 -13.87
CA ILE A 997 39.44 -28.86 -15.02
C ILE A 997 39.40 -30.15 -15.83
N TYR A 998 38.19 -30.58 -16.19
CA TYR A 998 37.95 -31.59 -17.23
C TYR A 998 37.27 -30.98 -18.45
N GLN A 999 37.80 -31.28 -19.64
CA GLN A 999 37.37 -30.69 -20.91
C GLN A 999 37.07 -31.78 -21.95
N GLU A 1000 35.90 -31.70 -22.61
CA GLU A 1000 35.53 -32.59 -23.73
C GLU A 1000 35.67 -31.96 -25.14
N ALA A 1001 35.87 -30.64 -25.30
CA ALA A 1001 36.04 -29.94 -26.60
C ALA A 1001 36.81 -28.60 -26.49
N ASP A 1002 37.37 -28.08 -27.62
CA ASP A 1002 38.22 -26.88 -27.89
C ASP A 1002 38.46 -25.81 -26.78
N PRO A 1003 39.64 -25.15 -26.73
CA PRO A 1003 40.13 -24.41 -25.56
C PRO A 1003 39.18 -23.29 -25.08
N VAL A 1004 38.84 -23.34 -23.79
CA VAL A 1004 38.06 -22.33 -23.06
C VAL A 1004 38.91 -21.08 -22.78
N ILE A 1005 38.28 -19.92 -22.86
CA ILE A 1005 38.79 -18.69 -22.21
C ILE A 1005 38.37 -18.82 -20.74
N LEU A 1006 39.26 -19.38 -19.92
CA LEU A 1006 39.11 -19.37 -18.47
C LEU A 1006 39.96 -18.21 -17.96
N ASP A 1007 39.29 -17.17 -17.50
CA ASP A 1007 39.97 -16.05 -16.87
C ASP A 1007 40.09 -16.32 -15.37
N VAL A 1008 41.30 -16.29 -14.84
CA VAL A 1008 41.54 -16.48 -13.41
C VAL A 1008 42.47 -15.38 -12.97
N SER A 1009 42.05 -14.59 -11.99
CA SER A 1009 42.85 -13.51 -11.43
C SER A 1009 42.73 -13.48 -9.91
N TYR A 1010 43.77 -12.99 -9.25
CA TYR A 1010 43.84 -12.84 -7.80
C TYR A 1010 43.37 -14.08 -7.05
N SER A 1011 43.74 -15.27 -7.52
CA SER A 1011 43.25 -16.54 -6.97
C SER A 1011 44.39 -17.47 -6.60
N THR A 1012 44.18 -18.28 -5.56
CA THR A 1012 45.10 -19.35 -5.20
C THR A 1012 44.73 -20.61 -5.98
N VAL A 1013 45.63 -21.10 -6.83
CA VAL A 1013 45.36 -22.24 -7.72
C VAL A 1013 46.42 -23.32 -7.55
N ARG A 1014 46.00 -24.53 -7.17
CA ARG A 1014 46.93 -25.65 -6.95
C ARG A 1014 47.65 -26.04 -8.23
N GLY A 1015 48.99 -25.92 -8.23
CA GLY A 1015 49.81 -26.17 -9.42
C GLY A 1015 49.98 -24.97 -10.35
N GLY A 1016 49.44 -23.81 -9.95
CA GLY A 1016 49.57 -22.53 -10.64
C GLY A 1016 48.60 -22.32 -11.81
N TRP A 1017 48.31 -21.06 -12.11
CA TRP A 1017 47.51 -20.64 -13.27
C TRP A 1017 47.96 -19.28 -13.79
N GLU A 1018 47.95 -19.09 -15.11
CA GLU A 1018 48.32 -17.81 -15.73
C GLU A 1018 47.23 -16.76 -15.47
N GLY A 1019 47.63 -15.60 -14.94
CA GLY A 1019 46.74 -14.48 -14.66
C GLY A 1019 47.33 -13.56 -13.59
N ILE A 1020 46.91 -12.30 -13.59
CA ILE A 1020 47.39 -11.29 -12.63
C ILE A 1020 47.03 -11.70 -11.19
N GLY A 1021 47.96 -11.52 -10.26
CA GLY A 1021 47.73 -11.75 -8.83
C GLY A 1021 47.51 -13.22 -8.41
N ASN A 1022 47.58 -14.19 -9.34
CA ASN A 1022 47.41 -15.60 -8.99
C ASN A 1022 48.63 -16.13 -8.23
N ILE A 1023 48.38 -16.97 -7.22
CA ILE A 1023 49.44 -17.60 -6.41
C ILE A 1023 49.24 -19.12 -6.33
N ASP A 1024 50.34 -19.87 -6.20
CA ASP A 1024 50.35 -21.33 -5.99
C ASP A 1024 50.96 -21.63 -4.62
N VAL A 1025 50.14 -21.49 -3.58
CA VAL A 1025 50.52 -21.67 -2.19
C VAL A 1025 49.44 -22.43 -1.45
N ASP A 1026 49.84 -23.26 -0.49
CA ASP A 1026 48.89 -23.91 0.41
C ASP A 1026 48.00 -22.84 1.08
N PRO A 1027 46.66 -22.91 0.96
CA PRO A 1027 45.75 -21.96 1.57
C PRO A 1027 45.82 -21.93 3.09
N LYS A 1028 46.37 -22.95 3.76
CA LYS A 1028 46.48 -23.00 5.22
C LYS A 1028 45.13 -22.81 5.92
N PHE A 1029 44.16 -23.64 5.54
CA PHE A 1029 42.89 -23.77 6.27
C PHE A 1029 43.16 -24.27 7.69
N VAL A 1030 42.39 -23.78 8.67
CA VAL A 1030 42.50 -24.17 10.10
C VAL A 1030 42.44 -25.70 10.26
N GLU A 1031 41.41 -26.32 9.68
CA GLU A 1031 41.26 -27.78 9.68
C GLU A 1031 40.44 -28.19 8.44
N PRO A 1032 41.07 -28.46 7.29
CA PRO A 1032 40.32 -28.83 6.09
C PRO A 1032 39.58 -30.17 6.28
N GLY A 1033 38.34 -30.24 5.78
CA GLY A 1033 37.56 -31.47 5.79
C GLY A 1033 38.19 -32.58 4.93
N TYR A 1034 37.78 -33.82 5.16
CA TYR A 1034 38.31 -34.98 4.44
C TYR A 1034 37.28 -36.10 4.25
N TRP A 1035 37.52 -36.94 3.24
CA TRP A 1035 36.77 -38.18 3.02
C TRP A 1035 37.30 -39.28 3.93
N ASP A 1036 36.48 -39.76 4.86
CA ASP A 1036 36.78 -40.97 5.63
C ASP A 1036 36.41 -42.20 4.80
N ALA A 1037 37.41 -43.03 4.52
CA ALA A 1037 37.29 -44.23 3.71
C ALA A 1037 36.56 -45.39 4.41
N ASN A 1038 36.02 -45.20 5.62
CA ASN A 1038 35.24 -46.18 6.39
C ASN A 1038 35.91 -47.57 6.54
N ASN A 1039 37.25 -47.62 6.52
CA ASN A 1039 38.08 -48.85 6.48
C ASN A 1039 37.96 -49.70 5.19
N THR A 1040 37.46 -49.11 4.11
CA THR A 1040 37.16 -49.73 2.82
C THR A 1040 37.70 -48.89 1.67
N ALA A 1041 38.97 -48.50 1.71
CA ALA A 1041 39.63 -47.59 0.74
C ALA A 1041 39.50 -47.94 -0.77
N SER A 1042 39.04 -49.14 -1.13
CA SER A 1042 38.75 -49.52 -2.52
C SER A 1042 37.30 -49.30 -2.95
N ASP A 1043 36.38 -48.97 -2.03
CA ASP A 1043 34.95 -48.77 -2.28
C ASP A 1043 34.53 -47.34 -1.95
N ALA A 1044 34.79 -46.39 -2.85
CA ALA A 1044 34.44 -44.99 -2.64
C ALA A 1044 32.92 -44.71 -2.47
N ASN A 1045 32.05 -45.73 -2.58
CA ASN A 1045 30.60 -45.58 -2.40
C ASN A 1045 30.18 -45.55 -0.92
N ASP A 1046 31.02 -46.04 0.00
CA ASP A 1046 30.73 -46.03 1.44
C ASP A 1046 31.57 -45.01 2.24
N ASP A 1047 32.50 -44.32 1.56
CA ASP A 1047 33.17 -43.13 2.08
C ASP A 1047 32.15 -42.06 2.53
N PHE A 1048 32.40 -41.43 3.67
CA PHE A 1048 31.61 -40.31 4.17
C PHE A 1048 32.48 -39.07 4.38
N TRP A 1049 31.86 -37.90 4.28
CA TRP A 1049 32.55 -36.62 4.44
C TRP A 1049 32.63 -36.23 5.92
N VAL A 1050 33.82 -35.84 6.37
CA VAL A 1050 34.06 -35.20 7.67
C VAL A 1050 34.24 -33.71 7.41
N GLU A 1051 33.36 -32.89 7.98
CA GLU A 1051 33.41 -31.43 7.84
C GLU A 1051 34.67 -30.84 8.50
N GLY A 1052 35.11 -29.69 8.00
CA GLY A 1052 36.28 -28.97 8.49
C GLY A 1052 36.03 -27.47 8.63
N ASP A 1053 37.03 -26.78 9.16
CA ASP A 1053 37.11 -25.33 9.27
C ASP A 1053 38.00 -24.75 8.16
N TYR A 1054 37.36 -24.01 7.25
CA TYR A 1054 37.96 -23.42 6.06
C TYR A 1054 38.37 -21.95 6.24
N HIS A 1055 38.31 -21.40 7.45
CA HIS A 1055 38.96 -20.12 7.73
C HIS A 1055 40.47 -20.21 7.50
N LEU A 1056 41.08 -19.10 7.11
CA LEU A 1056 42.52 -19.02 6.86
C LEU A 1056 43.27 -18.83 8.18
N MET A 1057 44.30 -19.62 8.43
CA MET A 1057 45.14 -19.45 9.63
C MET A 1057 45.83 -18.08 9.64
N SER A 1058 45.89 -17.41 10.79
CA SER A 1058 46.57 -16.12 10.92
C SER A 1058 47.25 -15.90 12.26
N GLU A 1059 48.48 -15.38 12.25
CA GLU A 1059 49.17 -14.89 13.46
C GLU A 1059 48.66 -13.51 13.93
N GLY A 1060 47.89 -12.79 13.10
CA GLY A 1060 47.17 -11.58 13.49
C GLY A 1060 45.88 -11.96 14.22
N TRP A 1061 44.80 -12.14 13.46
CA TRP A 1061 43.52 -12.61 13.96
C TRP A 1061 42.81 -13.52 12.95
N ARG A 1062 42.06 -14.51 13.44
CA ARG A 1062 41.11 -15.30 12.66
C ARG A 1062 39.84 -15.56 13.46
N TRP A 1063 38.73 -15.75 12.76
CA TRP A 1063 37.48 -16.15 13.38
C TRP A 1063 37.52 -17.62 13.81
N ASP A 1064 37.06 -17.92 15.03
CA ASP A 1064 36.82 -19.29 15.50
C ASP A 1064 35.31 -19.57 15.48
N ALA A 1065 34.86 -20.31 14.46
CA ALA A 1065 33.45 -20.64 14.27
C ALA A 1065 32.85 -21.51 15.40
N LEU A 1066 33.68 -22.17 16.23
CA LEU A 1066 33.19 -22.98 17.35
C LEU A 1066 32.85 -22.12 18.58
N THR A 1067 33.61 -21.06 18.81
CA THR A 1067 33.46 -20.18 19.98
C THR A 1067 32.79 -18.85 19.65
N ASN A 1068 32.71 -18.48 18.36
CA ASN A 1068 32.32 -17.16 17.86
C ASN A 1068 33.18 -16.03 18.46
N GLU A 1069 34.49 -16.27 18.59
CA GLU A 1069 35.46 -15.31 19.11
C GLU A 1069 36.65 -15.21 18.13
N TRP A 1070 37.36 -14.07 18.17
CA TRP A 1070 38.62 -13.90 17.43
C TRP A 1070 39.77 -14.57 18.18
N THR A 1071 40.57 -15.34 17.45
CA THR A 1071 41.75 -16.05 17.96
C THR A 1071 42.93 -15.88 17.00
N TYR A 1072 44.06 -16.52 17.27
CA TYR A 1072 45.25 -16.46 16.43
C TYR A 1072 45.95 -17.82 16.37
N ASP A 1073 46.72 -18.02 15.31
CA ASP A 1073 47.49 -19.23 15.03
C ASP A 1073 49.00 -18.95 15.07
N ARG A 1074 49.78 -19.96 14.66
CA ARG A 1074 51.26 -19.88 14.60
C ARG A 1074 51.78 -19.63 13.19
N GLU A 1075 50.91 -19.64 12.20
CA GLU A 1075 51.24 -19.44 10.81
C GLU A 1075 50.16 -18.54 10.19
N THR A 1076 50.57 -17.70 9.25
CA THR A 1076 49.66 -16.85 8.48
C THR A 1076 49.54 -17.37 7.05
N SER A 1077 48.30 -17.53 6.58
CA SER A 1077 48.01 -17.87 5.20
C SER A 1077 48.39 -16.73 4.25
N ARG A 1078 48.97 -17.10 3.09
CA ARG A 1078 49.23 -16.14 2.01
C ARG A 1078 48.00 -15.80 1.18
N CYS A 1079 46.86 -16.42 1.44
CA CYS A 1079 45.58 -16.06 0.83
C CYS A 1079 44.93 -14.85 1.51
N ILE A 1080 45.37 -14.51 2.73
CA ILE A 1080 44.89 -13.35 3.47
C ILE A 1080 45.48 -12.10 2.82
N ASP A 1081 44.64 -11.08 2.61
CA ASP A 1081 45.01 -9.81 2.01
C ASP A 1081 45.63 -9.96 0.60
N ALA A 1082 45.26 -11.00 -0.14
CA ALA A 1082 45.86 -11.35 -1.44
C ALA A 1082 44.90 -11.21 -2.62
N GLY A 1083 43.63 -10.88 -2.39
CA GLY A 1083 42.67 -10.59 -3.45
C GLY A 1083 42.97 -9.29 -4.20
N SER A 1084 42.12 -8.98 -5.18
CA SER A 1084 42.22 -7.79 -6.02
C SER A 1084 42.26 -6.52 -5.16
N PRO A 1085 43.26 -5.64 -5.35
CA PRO A 1085 43.44 -4.47 -4.50
C PRO A 1085 42.33 -3.42 -4.67
N GLY A 1086 41.73 -3.33 -5.87
CA GLY A 1086 40.62 -2.42 -6.14
C GLY A 1086 39.23 -2.99 -5.84
N CYS A 1087 39.14 -4.20 -5.29
CA CYS A 1087 37.90 -4.64 -4.66
C CYS A 1087 37.74 -3.99 -3.27
N SER A 1088 36.51 -3.57 -2.96
CA SER A 1088 36.08 -3.22 -1.60
C SER A 1088 36.30 -4.39 -0.64
N LEU A 1089 36.64 -4.08 0.62
CA LEU A 1089 36.69 -5.05 1.71
C LEU A 1089 35.29 -5.58 2.08
N ASP A 1090 34.23 -4.91 1.62
CA ASP A 1090 32.83 -5.24 1.91
C ASP A 1090 32.57 -5.34 3.42
N LYS A 1091 32.40 -6.56 3.96
CA LYS A 1091 32.20 -6.78 5.40
C LYS A 1091 33.47 -7.18 6.15
N GLU A 1092 34.61 -7.33 5.47
CA GLU A 1092 35.87 -7.61 6.16
C GLU A 1092 36.25 -6.45 7.07
N LEU A 1093 36.75 -6.80 8.25
CA LEU A 1093 37.16 -5.80 9.22
C LEU A 1093 38.57 -5.32 8.91
N LEU A 1094 38.76 -3.99 8.90
CA LEU A 1094 40.10 -3.40 8.88
C LEU A 1094 40.92 -3.80 10.12
N PHE A 1095 40.23 -3.90 11.27
CA PHE A 1095 40.77 -4.33 12.56
C PHE A 1095 39.64 -4.92 13.41
N VAL A 1096 39.96 -5.87 14.31
CA VAL A 1096 38.94 -6.48 15.18
C VAL A 1096 38.56 -5.56 16.35
N PRO A 1097 37.32 -5.62 16.87
CA PRO A 1097 36.90 -4.82 18.03
C PRO A 1097 37.75 -5.03 19.28
N ASP A 1098 38.33 -6.22 19.44
CA ASP A 1098 39.19 -6.61 20.56
C ASP A 1098 40.63 -6.06 20.43
N ASP A 1099 40.98 -5.50 19.26
CA ASP A 1099 42.22 -4.76 18.96
C ASP A 1099 41.89 -3.42 18.27
N PRO A 1100 41.22 -2.49 18.98
CA PRO A 1100 40.73 -1.25 18.39
C PRO A 1100 41.87 -0.29 18.00
N THR A 1101 43.11 -0.58 18.39
CA THR A 1101 44.31 0.18 18.03
C THR A 1101 45.09 -0.42 16.87
N ASN A 1102 44.66 -1.58 16.36
CA ASN A 1102 45.32 -2.26 15.25
C ASN A 1102 46.79 -2.63 15.57
N GLU A 1103 47.06 -3.04 16.83
CA GLU A 1103 48.43 -3.33 17.30
C GLU A 1103 48.96 -4.64 16.71
N TRP A 1104 48.08 -5.60 16.41
CA TRP A 1104 48.47 -6.98 16.09
C TRP A 1104 48.29 -7.37 14.62
N GLY A 1105 47.38 -6.74 13.88
CA GLY A 1105 47.17 -7.07 12.46
C GLY A 1105 46.08 -6.25 11.79
N GLU A 1106 46.28 -5.94 10.50
CA GLU A 1106 45.47 -5.02 9.68
C GLU A 1106 45.14 -5.64 8.32
N ASN A 1107 43.88 -5.53 7.86
CA ASN A 1107 43.50 -5.85 6.47
C ASN A 1107 43.69 -4.64 5.57
N LEU A 1108 44.27 -4.87 4.39
CA LEU A 1108 44.50 -3.88 3.34
C LEU A 1108 43.73 -4.22 2.07
N ARG A 1109 43.56 -5.51 1.75
CA ARG A 1109 42.95 -6.02 0.51
C ARG A 1109 41.98 -7.13 0.84
N ILE A 1110 41.03 -7.40 -0.05
CA ILE A 1110 40.08 -8.49 0.20
C ILE A 1110 40.80 -9.84 0.30
N ASP A 1111 40.37 -10.70 1.22
CA ASP A 1111 40.87 -12.08 1.34
C ASP A 1111 40.44 -12.93 0.14
N MET A 1112 41.28 -13.90 -0.25
CA MET A 1112 40.85 -14.91 -1.22
C MET A 1112 39.97 -15.98 -0.55
N GLY A 1113 38.96 -16.47 -1.28
CA GLY A 1113 38.10 -17.59 -0.88
C GLY A 1113 36.76 -17.19 -0.27
N CYS A 1114 35.99 -18.18 0.20
CA CYS A 1114 34.59 -18.05 0.64
C CYS A 1114 34.33 -17.05 1.76
N TYR A 1115 35.33 -16.77 2.59
CA TYR A 1115 35.23 -15.79 3.67
C TYR A 1115 35.66 -14.39 3.23
N GLY A 1116 36.27 -14.24 2.05
CA GLY A 1116 36.61 -12.96 1.47
C GLY A 1116 35.35 -12.09 1.26
N GLY A 1117 35.41 -10.83 1.67
CA GLY A 1117 34.30 -9.88 1.68
C GLY A 1117 33.30 -10.09 2.83
N THR A 1118 33.59 -10.97 3.80
CA THR A 1118 32.69 -11.29 4.92
C THR A 1118 33.23 -10.81 6.26
N ALA A 1119 32.36 -10.73 7.28
CA ALA A 1119 32.75 -10.32 8.63
C ALA A 1119 33.61 -11.37 9.36
N GLU A 1120 33.78 -12.55 8.78
CA GLU A 1120 34.55 -13.67 9.34
C GLU A 1120 35.91 -13.84 8.64
N ALA A 1121 36.27 -12.97 7.69
CA ALA A 1121 37.57 -13.00 7.02
C ALA A 1121 38.73 -12.86 8.02
N SER A 1122 39.87 -13.48 7.73
CA SER A 1122 41.01 -13.43 8.64
C SER A 1122 41.73 -12.09 8.51
N ILE A 1123 42.56 -11.74 9.51
CA ILE A 1123 43.37 -10.53 9.52
C ILE A 1123 44.84 -10.89 9.68
N PRO A 1124 45.74 -10.47 8.77
CA PRO A 1124 47.14 -10.83 8.83
C PRO A 1124 47.92 -9.91 9.80
N PRO A 1125 49.14 -10.28 10.22
CA PRO A 1125 49.98 -9.39 11.02
C PRO A 1125 50.42 -8.15 10.23
N TYR A 1126 50.79 -7.08 10.95
CA TYR A 1126 51.16 -5.80 10.32
C TYR A 1126 52.29 -5.93 9.28
N GLY A 1127 52.09 -5.36 8.09
CA GLY A 1127 53.06 -5.39 6.99
C GLY A 1127 53.13 -6.72 6.23
N TRP A 1128 52.16 -7.62 6.43
CA TRP A 1128 52.05 -8.89 5.70
C TRP A 1128 51.80 -8.71 4.20
N ALA A 1129 51.00 -7.72 3.82
CA ALA A 1129 50.67 -7.38 2.44
C ALA A 1129 51.02 -5.92 2.12
N LEU A 1130 51.01 -5.59 0.82
CA LEU A 1130 51.23 -4.25 0.29
C LEU A 1130 50.06 -3.95 -0.65
N LEU A 1131 49.42 -2.78 -0.50
CA LEU A 1131 48.26 -2.41 -1.31
C LEU A 1131 48.64 -2.32 -2.80
N GLY A 1132 49.84 -1.80 -3.08
CA GLY A 1132 50.37 -1.66 -4.45
C GLY A 1132 50.98 -2.92 -5.08
N ASP A 1133 51.00 -4.07 -4.40
CA ASP A 1133 51.57 -5.34 -4.92
C ASP A 1133 50.52 -6.09 -5.76
N MET A 1134 50.19 -5.53 -6.92
CA MET A 1134 49.13 -6.00 -7.81
C MET A 1134 49.37 -7.42 -8.34
N ASP A 1135 50.63 -7.85 -8.48
CA ASP A 1135 50.95 -9.18 -8.99
C ASP A 1135 51.16 -10.26 -7.91
N ASN A 1136 51.01 -9.90 -6.63
CA ASN A 1136 51.24 -10.76 -5.47
C ASN A 1136 52.66 -11.39 -5.41
N SER A 1137 53.66 -10.74 -6.01
CA SER A 1137 55.07 -11.15 -5.94
C SER A 1137 55.73 -10.87 -4.59
N GLY A 1138 55.06 -10.06 -3.75
CA GLY A 1138 55.53 -9.60 -2.45
C GLY A 1138 56.42 -8.37 -2.55
N ARG A 1139 56.40 -7.67 -3.69
CA ARG A 1139 57.26 -6.53 -3.98
C ARG A 1139 56.63 -5.59 -4.99
N VAL A 1140 56.32 -4.37 -4.57
CA VAL A 1140 55.90 -3.32 -5.50
C VAL A 1140 57.06 -2.85 -6.38
N ASN A 1141 56.93 -3.06 -7.68
CA ASN A 1141 57.95 -2.79 -8.67
C ASN A 1141 57.35 -2.37 -10.05
N PHE A 1142 58.17 -2.38 -11.09
CA PHE A 1142 57.72 -1.96 -12.43
C PHE A 1142 56.65 -2.87 -13.05
N GLU A 1143 56.55 -4.12 -12.62
CA GLU A 1143 55.50 -5.05 -13.04
C GLU A 1143 54.14 -4.57 -12.53
N ASP A 1144 54.03 -4.18 -11.25
CA ASP A 1144 52.80 -3.61 -10.69
C ASP A 1144 52.40 -2.29 -11.36
N TYR A 1145 53.38 -1.42 -11.61
CA TYR A 1145 53.13 -0.17 -12.35
C TYR A 1145 52.58 -0.45 -13.75
N ALA A 1146 53.10 -1.47 -14.44
CA ALA A 1146 52.61 -1.84 -15.76
C ALA A 1146 51.14 -2.29 -15.69
N TYR A 1147 50.78 -3.11 -14.71
CA TYR A 1147 49.40 -3.52 -14.49
C TYR A 1147 48.47 -2.34 -14.19
N LEU A 1148 48.87 -1.42 -13.31
CA LEU A 1148 48.07 -0.21 -13.05
C LEU A 1148 47.85 0.61 -14.33
N THR A 1149 48.86 0.72 -15.19
CA THR A 1149 48.72 1.47 -16.45
C THR A 1149 47.78 0.84 -17.47
N ASP A 1150 47.49 -0.47 -17.37
CA ASP A 1150 46.51 -1.12 -18.25
C ASP A 1150 45.08 -0.65 -17.97
N PHE A 1151 44.82 -0.12 -16.77
CA PHE A 1151 43.51 0.40 -16.35
C PHE A 1151 43.44 1.93 -16.31
N TYR A 1152 44.56 2.64 -16.51
CA TYR A 1152 44.63 4.10 -16.29
C TYR A 1152 43.61 4.88 -17.14
N GLY A 1153 42.77 5.66 -16.46
CA GLY A 1153 41.69 6.45 -17.05
C GLY A 1153 40.40 5.68 -17.32
N MET A 1154 40.30 4.40 -16.94
CA MET A 1154 39.04 3.64 -16.93
C MET A 1154 38.22 3.99 -15.69
N GLN A 1155 36.89 3.94 -15.83
CA GLN A 1155 35.92 4.24 -14.78
C GLN A 1155 34.86 3.14 -14.72
N GLU A 1156 35.01 2.22 -13.78
CA GLU A 1156 34.09 1.10 -13.50
C GLU A 1156 34.19 0.71 -12.02
N GLU A 1157 33.13 0.15 -11.44
CA GLU A 1157 33.19 -0.40 -10.08
C GLU A 1157 34.11 -1.63 -10.06
N LYS A 1158 35.07 -1.67 -9.12
CA LYS A 1158 36.00 -2.80 -8.86
C LYS A 1158 37.10 -3.03 -9.91
N LEU A 1159 37.64 -1.96 -10.50
CA LEU A 1159 38.84 -2.05 -11.36
C LEU A 1159 40.05 -2.45 -10.52
N ASP A 1160 40.88 -3.37 -11.03
CA ASP A 1160 42.03 -3.86 -10.26
C ASP A 1160 43.05 -2.76 -9.92
N GLY A 1161 43.18 -1.75 -10.79
CA GLY A 1161 44.09 -0.62 -10.59
C GLY A 1161 43.54 0.51 -9.70
N ASP A 1162 42.28 0.44 -9.29
CA ASP A 1162 41.61 1.46 -8.45
C ASP A 1162 41.93 1.18 -6.98
N LEU A 1163 43.15 1.54 -6.57
CA LEU A 1163 43.69 1.27 -5.25
C LEU A 1163 43.01 2.09 -4.16
N ASN A 1164 42.46 3.27 -4.49
CA ASN A 1164 41.75 4.12 -3.54
C ASN A 1164 40.23 3.79 -3.45
N ARG A 1165 39.71 3.01 -4.41
CA ARG A 1165 38.33 2.50 -4.52
C ARG A 1165 37.29 3.60 -4.75
N ASP A 1166 37.65 4.63 -5.51
CA ASP A 1166 36.76 5.74 -5.86
C ASP A 1166 36.01 5.55 -7.19
N GLY A 1167 36.26 4.42 -7.88
CA GLY A 1167 35.62 4.03 -9.13
C GLY A 1167 36.35 4.51 -10.38
N ILE A 1168 37.51 5.16 -10.27
CA ILE A 1168 38.35 5.57 -11.41
C ILE A 1168 39.83 5.24 -11.16
N VAL A 1169 40.54 4.74 -12.16
CA VAL A 1169 42.00 4.57 -12.05
C VAL A 1169 42.70 5.83 -12.50
N ASP A 1170 43.29 6.59 -11.59
CA ASP A 1170 43.91 7.88 -11.89
C ASP A 1170 45.27 8.12 -11.17
N PHE A 1171 45.61 9.40 -10.99
CA PHE A 1171 46.88 9.77 -10.37
C PHE A 1171 46.91 9.50 -8.87
N ASP A 1172 45.75 9.45 -8.19
CA ASP A 1172 45.65 9.16 -6.77
C ASP A 1172 45.97 7.68 -6.49
N ASP A 1173 45.60 6.75 -7.39
CA ASP A 1173 46.05 5.35 -7.32
C ASP A 1173 47.56 5.21 -7.54
N MET A 1174 48.11 5.99 -8.46
CA MET A 1174 49.56 6.04 -8.64
C MET A 1174 50.30 6.51 -7.38
N ILE A 1175 49.69 7.41 -6.58
CA ILE A 1175 50.26 7.83 -5.30
C ILE A 1175 50.27 6.67 -4.30
N LEU A 1176 49.20 5.86 -4.24
CA LEU A 1176 49.14 4.68 -3.38
C LEU A 1176 50.16 3.61 -3.80
N LEU A 1177 50.28 3.33 -5.10
CA LEU A 1177 51.32 2.43 -5.62
C LEU A 1177 52.72 2.97 -5.30
N ALA A 1178 52.95 4.27 -5.47
CA ALA A 1178 54.23 4.91 -5.17
C ALA A 1178 54.57 4.88 -3.67
N ALA A 1179 53.57 4.89 -2.78
CA ALA A 1179 53.76 4.78 -1.34
C ALA A 1179 54.36 3.43 -0.93
N ASP A 1180 54.10 2.37 -1.70
CA ASP A 1180 54.67 1.04 -1.50
C ASP A 1180 55.89 0.74 -2.38
N TRP A 1181 56.30 1.66 -3.24
CA TRP A 1181 57.38 1.46 -4.21
C TRP A 1181 58.66 0.87 -3.59
N LEU A 1182 59.11 -0.26 -4.12
CA LEU A 1182 60.28 -1.04 -3.67
C LEU A 1182 60.19 -1.60 -2.24
N LYS A 1183 59.05 -1.49 -1.55
CA LYS A 1183 58.80 -2.26 -0.33
C LYS A 1183 58.71 -3.75 -0.68
N LYS A 1184 58.93 -4.60 0.32
CA LYS A 1184 58.83 -6.05 0.20
C LYS A 1184 58.23 -6.65 1.46
N THR A 1185 57.44 -7.69 1.29
CA THR A 1185 56.91 -8.52 2.36
C THR A 1185 57.95 -9.56 2.80
N ASP A 1186 57.75 -10.17 3.96
CA ASP A 1186 58.68 -11.18 4.51
C ASP A 1186 58.70 -12.49 3.71
N TRP A 1187 57.62 -12.78 2.99
CA TRP A 1187 57.48 -13.94 2.12
C TRP A 1187 57.97 -13.68 0.68
N ALA A 1188 58.42 -12.46 0.36
CA ALA A 1188 59.00 -12.16 -0.94
C ALA A 1188 60.24 -13.04 -1.23
N PRO A 1189 60.39 -13.62 -2.44
CA PRO A 1189 61.52 -14.49 -2.77
C PRO A 1189 62.87 -13.80 -2.47
N ARG A 1190 63.76 -14.46 -1.71
CA ARG A 1190 65.13 -13.98 -1.49
C ARG A 1190 65.96 -14.27 -2.74
N LYS A 1191 66.22 -13.25 -3.55
CA LYS A 1191 67.17 -13.32 -4.67
C LYS A 1191 68.58 -13.60 -4.19
#